data_AF-A0A0L0NKU8-F1
#
_entry.id   AF-A0A0L0NKU8-F1
#
_cell.length_a   1.000
_cell.length_b   1.000
_cell.length_c   1.000
_cell.angle_alpha   90.00
_cell.angle_beta   90.00
_cell.angle_gamma   90.00
#
_symmetry.space_group_name_H-M   'P 1'
#
loop_
_entity.id
_entity.type
_entity.pdbx_description
1 polymer ?
#
loop_
_entity_poly.entity_id
_entity_poly.type
_entity_poly.pdbx_seq_one_letter_code
_entity_poly.pdbx_strand_id
1 'polypeptide(L)'
;MHTFPPSTEPGAAPASSMGTTRGGSFDNSPQSQHSPPPPMQPQHQHQHQQHQHNQPQASSSHGHVPPLQQHQQQLQHHHHQSRSVKRPRPVKSCTECRKRKLRCDRLLPCSQCQKSSRMCKYAAEHDSANLSDTSDMDLAEASRPPKRNCPPGSSDGAGIINGDAAQTPAKSGESPSMPLFEELSLRMERLEKQVRVRSPGTDFSGGRIIAAPSDTIRGLTVKRGAQGTRYFGQNSPRVLMKLFDEAKVFMSQQRNIYSNPALFSSFRALHGSLQDNFHKAMTPITVFVESMMPIQKRMTDILPKKPVCDRLIASYFDTSETIYRILHLPTFSEQYDLYWEGKLQSESFLAQLLSVLSVASRFETKSKGLGHERVEGVHIPTACALVRIWLDGLKGKQLVEITTLQVEILLLHAQRMITPRAQDSWTQLGFVVRLAMTMGLHRDPSEFEPRMPVFLGELRRRLWFTIVDMDLHMSLACNLLSLVRDGDFSCRPPRNLNDAELFPDMQELPPTKPIDQMTDNQLQVYAAMTLGARMRVAPLINRIDNMRDYQEVLEVGAKLERFLDDINYIFPRHGILNDSQKSKQWRSRVILDMHVRRPLLALYRPLAMGASDVPPQISRAYLRSSMVIMRYLDELDPLLAHFQDITEMYHQILKRDIIQAAFSVCFYIQSIVRPNSDGLVLGQQAMRVSPDSSDDYPSYTAENLVLWSPARLIATVKKTLDLLITNISGSDTKDIICVAIVLETVKTTEPKAQEIARELYGVLDACLRASNMTREKLHMRMDQFQSDNYMHGRASYGYPGSDCMGVPGSMSDLGGWIMWAGWD
;
A
#
# COMPACT_ATOMS: atom_id res chain seq x y z
N MET A 1 -13.72 -22.97 -33.00
CA MET A 1 -13.70 -23.33 -34.43
C MET A 1 -13.33 -22.10 -35.23
N HIS A 2 -12.24 -22.14 -36.00
CA HIS A 2 -12.16 -21.74 -37.41
C HIS A 2 -10.73 -22.09 -37.90
N THR A 3 -10.59 -22.47 -39.17
CA THR A 3 -9.42 -23.21 -39.68
C THR A 3 -8.72 -22.46 -40.81
N PHE A 4 -7.38 -22.50 -40.81
CA PHE A 4 -6.56 -22.15 -41.96
C PHE A 4 -5.92 -23.42 -42.58
N PRO A 5 -5.77 -23.50 -43.91
CA PRO A 5 -5.20 -24.66 -44.60
C PRO A 5 -3.66 -24.56 -44.76
N PRO A 6 -2.95 -25.69 -44.99
CA PRO A 6 -1.51 -25.73 -45.22
C PRO A 6 -1.09 -25.93 -46.70
N SER A 7 0.12 -25.49 -47.04
CA SER A 7 0.89 -25.87 -48.25
C SER A 7 2.39 -25.62 -48.01
N THR A 8 3.18 -26.67 -47.72
CA THR A 8 4.05 -27.44 -48.66
C THR A 8 5.31 -26.71 -49.19
N GLU A 9 6.45 -27.00 -48.53
CA GLU A 9 7.70 -27.64 -49.05
C GLU A 9 7.94 -27.84 -50.58
N PRO A 10 9.18 -28.18 -51.03
CA PRO A 10 10.50 -28.24 -50.35
C PRO A 10 11.66 -27.56 -51.13
N GLY A 11 12.93 -27.67 -50.68
CA GLY A 11 14.06 -26.99 -51.37
C GLY A 11 15.53 -27.36 -51.03
N ALA A 12 15.91 -28.64 -51.11
CA ALA A 12 17.31 -29.14 -51.18
C ALA A 12 18.29 -28.92 -50.00
N ALA A 13 19.35 -29.74 -49.94
CA ALA A 13 20.34 -29.79 -48.84
C ALA A 13 21.80 -30.07 -49.34
N PRO A 14 22.68 -30.90 -48.73
CA PRO A 14 23.81 -30.35 -47.96
C PRO A 14 25.22 -30.89 -48.31
N ALA A 15 26.27 -30.17 -47.90
CA ALA A 15 27.66 -30.66 -47.78
C ALA A 15 28.52 -29.66 -46.95
N SER A 16 29.69 -30.00 -46.35
CA SER A 16 30.20 -31.23 -45.70
C SER A 16 31.57 -30.91 -45.05
N SER A 17 32.08 -31.77 -44.14
CA SER A 17 33.51 -31.92 -43.74
C SER A 17 34.31 -30.66 -43.31
N MET A 18 34.70 -30.51 -42.03
CA MET A 18 35.97 -31.01 -41.45
C MET A 18 37.27 -30.45 -42.08
N GLY A 19 38.14 -29.86 -41.25
CA GLY A 19 39.53 -29.48 -41.62
C GLY A 19 40.35 -28.94 -40.43
N THR A 20 41.23 -29.76 -39.86
CA THR A 20 42.04 -29.42 -38.65
C THR A 20 43.55 -29.38 -38.93
N THR A 21 44.17 -28.21 -38.73
CA THR A 21 45.63 -28.01 -38.47
C THR A 21 45.79 -26.65 -37.77
N ARG A 22 46.45 -26.42 -36.62
CA ARG A 22 47.57 -27.04 -35.86
C ARG A 22 48.97 -26.49 -36.22
N GLY A 23 49.57 -25.76 -35.26
CA GLY A 23 50.90 -25.14 -35.32
C GLY A 23 50.83 -23.61 -35.15
N GLY A 24 51.70 -22.94 -34.38
CA GLY A 24 52.79 -23.42 -33.53
C GLY A 24 53.33 -22.32 -32.59
N SER A 25 54.03 -22.73 -31.53
CA SER A 25 54.50 -21.94 -30.38
C SER A 25 55.36 -20.71 -30.67
N PHE A 26 55.46 -19.78 -29.70
CA PHE A 26 56.75 -19.37 -29.13
C PHE A 26 56.62 -18.78 -27.71
N ASP A 27 57.60 -19.08 -26.85
CA ASP A 27 57.71 -18.63 -25.46
C ASP A 27 58.41 -17.27 -25.31
N ASN A 28 58.02 -16.48 -24.30
CA ASN A 28 58.87 -16.32 -23.11
C ASN A 28 58.22 -15.48 -21.99
N SER A 29 58.52 -15.88 -20.74
CA SER A 29 58.46 -15.00 -19.56
C SER A 29 59.87 -14.53 -19.20
N PRO A 30 60.02 -13.55 -18.30
CA PRO A 30 60.72 -13.91 -17.07
C PRO A 30 60.02 -13.44 -15.79
N GLN A 31 60.38 -14.08 -14.68
CA GLN A 31 59.91 -13.74 -13.34
C GLN A 31 60.76 -12.63 -12.72
N SER A 32 60.16 -11.83 -11.83
CA SER A 32 60.86 -11.28 -10.66
C SER A 32 59.90 -11.15 -9.48
N GLN A 33 60.43 -11.34 -8.27
CA GLN A 33 59.69 -11.27 -7.01
C GLN A 33 59.92 -9.90 -6.37
N HIS A 34 58.96 -9.40 -5.58
CA HIS A 34 59.14 -8.97 -4.17
C HIS A 34 57.91 -8.21 -3.64
N SER A 35 57.63 -8.39 -2.35
CA SER A 35 56.51 -7.78 -1.62
C SER A 35 56.92 -6.49 -0.89
N PRO A 36 56.01 -5.51 -0.70
CA PRO A 36 56.15 -4.45 0.29
C PRO A 36 55.24 -4.66 1.54
N PRO A 37 55.70 -4.32 2.76
CA PRO A 37 54.91 -4.34 4.00
C PRO A 37 54.20 -2.99 4.29
N PRO A 38 53.29 -2.90 5.29
CA PRO A 38 52.50 -1.70 5.57
C PRO A 38 53.24 -0.66 6.45
N PRO A 39 52.89 0.65 6.36
CA PRO A 39 53.40 1.68 7.25
C PRO A 39 52.62 1.75 8.58
N MET A 40 53.34 1.85 9.70
CA MET A 40 52.77 2.21 11.01
C MET A 40 52.88 3.71 11.30
N GLN A 41 52.24 4.12 12.41
CA GLN A 41 52.26 5.47 12.97
C GLN A 41 53.67 5.99 13.28
N PRO A 42 53.87 7.32 13.26
CA PRO A 42 54.72 8.01 14.21
C PRO A 42 53.89 8.50 15.41
N GLN A 43 54.29 8.14 16.63
CA GLN A 43 53.91 8.88 17.83
C GLN A 43 54.90 10.04 18.03
N HIS A 44 54.45 11.18 18.57
CA HIS A 44 55.31 12.00 19.42
C HIS A 44 54.47 12.80 20.43
N GLN A 45 55.00 12.94 21.64
CA GLN A 45 54.44 13.72 22.74
C GLN A 45 55.09 15.10 22.81
N HIS A 46 54.33 16.12 23.22
CA HIS A 46 54.63 17.12 24.27
C HIS A 46 53.46 18.13 24.28
N GLN A 47 52.75 18.32 25.40
CA GLN A 47 53.09 19.30 26.44
C GLN A 47 53.35 20.73 25.92
N HIS A 48 52.40 21.64 26.17
CA HIS A 48 52.71 22.89 26.87
C HIS A 48 51.48 23.44 27.61
N GLN A 49 51.73 24.36 28.54
CA GLN A 49 50.74 24.95 29.44
C GLN A 49 50.72 26.49 29.33
N GLN A 50 49.58 27.07 29.74
CA GLN A 50 49.44 28.38 30.39
C GLN A 50 49.58 29.70 29.59
N HIS A 51 48.94 30.71 30.22
CA HIS A 51 48.95 32.16 29.96
C HIS A 51 48.34 32.69 28.65
N GLN A 52 47.84 33.93 28.58
CA GLN A 52 46.94 34.74 29.45
C GLN A 52 46.84 36.16 28.83
N HIS A 53 45.72 36.87 29.06
CA HIS A 53 45.57 38.33 28.81
C HIS A 53 45.71 38.80 27.34
N ASN A 54 45.20 39.96 26.92
CA ASN A 54 44.17 40.84 27.52
C ASN A 54 43.38 41.57 26.41
N GLN A 55 42.17 42.04 26.72
CA GLN A 55 41.47 43.07 25.94
C GLN A 55 41.36 44.37 26.76
N PRO A 56 41.56 45.57 26.15
CA PRO A 56 41.24 46.84 26.77
C PRO A 56 39.78 47.28 26.52
N GLN A 57 39.27 48.21 27.34
CA GLN A 57 37.92 48.78 27.29
C GLN A 57 37.95 50.30 27.63
N ALA A 58 36.77 50.96 27.58
CA ALA A 58 36.45 52.31 28.08
C ALA A 58 36.95 53.52 27.23
N SER A 59 36.33 54.72 27.22
CA SER A 59 34.97 55.21 27.61
C SER A 59 34.72 56.56 26.88
N SER A 60 33.62 57.33 26.94
CA SER A 60 32.37 57.39 27.74
C SER A 60 31.15 57.50 26.77
N SER A 61 30.10 58.35 26.78
CA SER A 61 29.39 59.38 27.61
C SER A 61 28.08 59.73 26.83
N HIS A 62 27.08 60.54 27.22
CA HIS A 62 26.28 60.85 28.44
C HIS A 62 24.95 61.49 27.91
N GLY A 63 23.80 61.55 28.60
CA GLY A 63 23.35 61.05 29.90
C GLY A 63 21.96 61.65 30.31
N HIS A 64 21.43 61.22 31.47
CA HIS A 64 20.28 61.78 32.22
C HIS A 64 18.80 61.54 31.79
N VAL A 65 17.93 61.61 32.83
CA VAL A 65 16.59 61.00 33.12
C VAL A 65 16.11 61.68 34.45
N PRO A 66 14.81 61.84 34.88
CA PRO A 66 13.54 61.08 34.68
C PRO A 66 12.38 62.02 34.19
N PRO A 67 11.10 62.17 34.71
CA PRO A 67 10.24 61.41 35.66
C PRO A 67 8.68 61.28 35.43
N LEU A 68 8.14 60.14 35.94
CA LEU A 68 6.91 59.92 36.75
C LEU A 68 5.44 60.39 36.37
N GLN A 69 4.56 59.37 36.30
CA GLN A 69 3.24 59.20 37.00
C GLN A 69 1.84 59.62 36.41
N GLN A 70 0.89 58.69 36.63
CA GLN A 70 -0.58 58.79 36.88
C GLN A 70 -1.65 58.98 35.75
N HIS A 71 -2.36 57.85 35.49
CA HIS A 71 -3.83 57.64 35.53
C HIS A 71 -4.85 58.18 34.46
N GLN A 72 -5.72 57.22 34.03
CA GLN A 72 -7.17 57.31 33.70
C GLN A 72 -7.72 57.58 32.26
N GLN A 73 -8.68 56.71 31.85
CA GLN A 73 -9.82 56.86 30.90
C GLN A 73 -9.54 57.12 29.37
N GLN A 74 -9.97 56.22 28.46
CA GLN A 74 -11.25 56.21 27.65
C GLN A 74 -11.25 57.23 26.47
N LEU A 75 -11.63 56.95 25.19
CA LEU A 75 -12.51 55.93 24.57
C LEU A 75 -12.12 55.48 23.11
N GLN A 76 -12.55 54.26 22.75
CA GLN A 76 -13.19 53.78 21.48
C GLN A 76 -12.55 53.83 20.05
N HIS A 77 -12.98 52.82 19.26
CA HIS A 77 -12.95 52.66 17.78
C HIS A 77 -11.57 52.56 17.07
N HIS A 78 -11.38 51.75 16.01
CA HIS A 78 -12.14 50.57 15.54
C HIS A 78 -11.23 49.67 14.69
N HIS A 79 -11.25 48.34 14.90
CA HIS A 79 -10.72 47.36 13.95
C HIS A 79 -11.75 46.26 13.69
N HIS A 80 -12.03 45.97 12.42
CA HIS A 80 -12.83 44.82 12.01
C HIS A 80 -11.93 43.60 11.79
N GLN A 81 -12.27 42.50 12.47
CA GLN A 81 -11.84 41.15 12.11
C GLN A 81 -13.09 40.30 11.90
N SER A 82 -13.21 39.67 10.74
CA SER A 82 -14.36 38.84 10.38
C SER A 82 -14.39 37.56 11.23
N ARG A 83 -15.50 37.35 11.95
CA ARG A 83 -15.69 36.16 12.79
C ARG A 83 -16.33 35.03 12.00
N SER A 84 -15.81 33.82 12.17
CA SER A 84 -16.34 32.61 11.52
C SER A 84 -17.74 32.25 12.02
N VAL A 85 -18.63 31.91 11.07
CA VAL A 85 -20.02 31.53 11.36
C VAL A 85 -20.05 30.16 12.05
N LYS A 86 -20.64 30.10 13.25
CA LYS A 86 -20.82 28.85 14.00
C LYS A 86 -22.15 28.20 13.60
N ARG A 87 -22.12 26.94 13.15
CA ARG A 87 -23.32 26.15 12.82
C ARG A 87 -24.26 26.06 14.03
N PRO A 88 -25.60 26.20 13.85
CA PRO A 88 -26.56 26.08 14.94
C PRO A 88 -26.62 24.64 15.49
N ARG A 89 -26.91 24.48 16.79
CA ARG A 89 -27.00 23.16 17.42
C ARG A 89 -28.35 22.48 17.13
N PRO A 90 -28.39 21.14 16.92
CA PRO A 90 -29.63 20.41 16.67
C PRO A 90 -30.58 20.47 17.88
N VAL A 91 -31.88 20.55 17.58
CA VAL A 91 -32.93 20.92 18.54
C VAL A 91 -33.63 19.69 19.10
N LYS A 92 -33.26 19.30 20.33
CA LYS A 92 -33.71 18.06 21.00
C LYS A 92 -35.07 18.20 21.71
N SER A 93 -36.05 18.90 21.13
CA SER A 93 -37.40 19.06 21.66
C SER A 93 -38.45 19.15 20.55
N CYS A 94 -39.67 18.65 20.79
CA CYS A 94 -40.73 18.68 19.79
C CYS A 94 -41.19 20.11 19.48
N THR A 95 -41.75 20.31 18.30
CA THR A 95 -42.13 21.62 17.78
C THR A 95 -43.14 22.33 18.68
N GLU A 96 -44.17 21.64 19.18
CA GLU A 96 -45.18 22.23 20.07
C GLU A 96 -44.62 22.59 21.46
N CYS A 97 -43.81 21.74 22.10
CA CYS A 97 -43.17 22.11 23.37
C CYS A 97 -42.20 23.29 23.17
N ARG A 98 -41.42 23.32 22.07
CA ARG A 98 -40.54 24.44 21.74
C ARG A 98 -41.33 25.74 21.53
N LYS A 99 -42.39 25.71 20.70
CA LYS A 99 -43.26 26.85 20.39
C LYS A 99 -43.90 27.44 21.65
N ARG A 100 -44.26 26.58 22.61
CA ARG A 100 -44.89 26.97 23.89
C ARG A 100 -43.89 27.14 25.06
N LYS A 101 -42.57 27.03 24.80
CA LYS A 101 -41.49 27.05 25.80
C LYS A 101 -41.67 26.05 26.97
N LEU A 102 -42.36 24.93 26.74
CA LEU A 102 -42.61 23.87 27.72
C LEU A 102 -41.47 22.84 27.73
N ARG A 103 -41.22 22.23 28.90
CA ARG A 103 -40.29 21.09 29.00
C ARG A 103 -40.79 19.92 28.13
N CYS A 104 -39.87 19.29 27.41
CA CYS A 104 -40.13 18.14 26.54
C CYS A 104 -39.35 16.94 27.06
N ASP A 105 -40.06 15.85 27.29
CA ASP A 105 -39.60 14.54 27.78
C ASP A 105 -39.04 13.62 26.68
N ARG A 106 -39.13 14.04 25.41
CA ARG A 106 -38.55 13.39 24.20
C ARG A 106 -39.17 12.06 23.77
N LEU A 107 -40.24 11.60 24.41
CA LEU A 107 -41.07 10.50 23.90
C LEU A 107 -41.89 10.95 22.67
N LEU A 108 -42.45 10.00 21.91
CA LEU A 108 -43.33 10.26 20.76
C LEU A 108 -44.64 9.46 20.88
N PRO A 109 -45.79 10.10 21.16
CA PRO A 109 -45.94 11.51 21.54
C PRO A 109 -45.32 11.80 22.92
N CYS A 110 -44.80 13.02 23.11
CA CYS A 110 -44.23 13.41 24.38
C CYS A 110 -45.35 13.69 25.41
N SER A 111 -45.11 13.39 26.68
CA SER A 111 -46.09 13.41 27.78
C SER A 111 -46.89 14.71 27.85
N GLN A 112 -46.24 15.86 27.59
CA GLN A 112 -46.89 17.18 27.64
C GLN A 112 -47.75 17.47 26.40
N CYS A 113 -47.44 16.87 25.25
CA CYS A 113 -48.31 16.89 24.07
C CYS A 113 -49.49 15.93 24.24
N GLN A 114 -49.24 14.73 24.80
CA GLN A 114 -50.27 13.74 25.12
C GLN A 114 -51.30 14.29 26.12
N LYS A 115 -50.85 14.85 27.26
CA LYS A 115 -51.71 15.49 28.28
C LYS A 115 -52.47 16.72 27.80
N SER A 116 -52.14 17.27 26.63
CA SER A 116 -52.87 18.39 26.02
C SER A 116 -53.54 18.05 24.69
N SER A 117 -53.60 16.77 24.33
CA SER A 117 -54.20 16.25 23.09
C SER A 117 -53.66 16.92 21.81
N ARG A 118 -52.34 17.19 21.76
CA ARG A 118 -51.68 17.87 20.63
C ARG A 118 -50.82 16.91 19.83
N MET A 119 -50.80 17.08 18.50
CA MET A 119 -49.88 16.37 17.62
C MET A 119 -48.43 16.67 17.99
N CYS A 120 -47.76 15.70 18.59
CA CYS A 120 -46.33 15.79 18.87
C CYS A 120 -45.55 15.51 17.58
N LYS A 121 -44.75 16.47 17.12
CA LYS A 121 -43.84 16.30 15.98
C LYS A 121 -42.45 16.81 16.33
N TYR A 122 -41.41 16.10 15.90
CA TYR A 122 -40.04 16.60 15.89
C TYR A 122 -39.72 17.09 14.48
N ALA A 123 -38.77 18.01 14.33
CA ALA A 123 -38.22 18.28 13.01
C ALA A 123 -37.44 17.03 12.57
N ALA A 124 -37.71 16.53 11.36
CA ALA A 124 -36.99 15.37 10.84
C ALA A 124 -35.53 15.74 10.56
N GLU A 125 -34.60 14.87 10.95
CA GLU A 125 -33.20 14.99 10.55
C GLU A 125 -33.05 14.44 9.13
N HIS A 126 -33.27 15.29 8.12
CA HIS A 126 -32.49 15.39 6.88
C HIS A 126 -33.17 16.38 5.92
N ASP A 127 -32.53 17.54 5.71
CA ASP A 127 -32.34 18.13 4.38
C ASP A 127 -31.32 19.27 4.51
N SER A 128 -30.26 19.21 3.69
CA SER A 128 -29.17 20.20 3.67
C SER A 128 -28.69 20.42 2.24
N ALA A 129 -29.65 20.47 1.32
CA ALA A 129 -29.49 20.93 -0.04
C ALA A 129 -30.41 22.15 -0.26
N ASN A 130 -29.92 23.11 -1.03
CA ASN A 130 -30.69 24.22 -1.61
C ASN A 130 -31.48 25.12 -0.64
N LEU A 131 -30.76 26.00 0.06
CA LEU A 131 -31.17 27.40 0.14
C LEU A 131 -30.05 28.27 -0.41
N SER A 132 -30.22 28.71 -1.66
CA SER A 132 -29.45 29.78 -2.27
C SER A 132 -29.89 31.12 -1.70
N ASP A 133 -28.93 32.00 -1.39
CA ASP A 133 -29.19 33.35 -0.93
C ASP A 133 -29.38 34.27 -2.15
N THR A 134 -30.56 34.89 -2.26
CA THR A 134 -30.90 35.87 -3.32
C THR A 134 -31.81 36.92 -2.71
N SER A 135 -31.32 38.15 -2.58
CA SER A 135 -32.08 39.28 -2.04
C SER A 135 -32.51 40.28 -3.13
N ASP A 136 -33.56 41.02 -2.78
CA ASP A 136 -33.93 42.36 -3.26
C ASP A 136 -34.63 42.56 -4.63
N MET A 137 -35.91 42.97 -4.50
CA MET A 137 -36.73 43.90 -5.33
C MET A 137 -37.08 43.49 -6.79
N ASP A 138 -38.28 43.74 -7.33
CA ASP A 138 -39.39 44.60 -6.83
C ASP A 138 -40.81 44.19 -7.32
N LEU A 139 -41.81 44.89 -6.77
CA LEU A 139 -43.27 45.05 -7.03
C LEU A 139 -44.00 44.51 -8.31
N ALA A 140 -45.35 44.50 -8.19
CA ALA A 140 -46.40 44.54 -9.24
C ALA A 140 -47.25 43.25 -9.52
N GLU A 141 -48.11 42.95 -8.55
CA GLU A 141 -49.39 42.22 -8.58
C GLU A 141 -50.28 42.31 -9.85
N ALA A 142 -50.93 41.19 -10.25
CA ALA A 142 -52.34 41.17 -10.71
C ALA A 142 -53.02 39.76 -10.82
N SER A 143 -54.14 39.60 -10.11
CA SER A 143 -55.36 38.83 -10.48
C SER A 143 -55.40 37.32 -10.87
N ARG A 144 -55.80 36.52 -9.87
CA ARG A 144 -56.98 35.59 -9.84
C ARG A 144 -56.85 34.06 -10.10
N PRO A 145 -57.79 33.23 -9.55
CA PRO A 145 -57.70 31.76 -9.45
C PRO A 145 -59.04 31.07 -9.91
N PRO A 146 -59.52 29.90 -9.38
CA PRO A 146 -58.89 28.67 -8.86
C PRO A 146 -59.41 27.37 -9.58
N LYS A 147 -59.06 26.18 -9.03
CA LYS A 147 -59.65 24.83 -9.24
C LYS A 147 -59.19 24.04 -10.48
N ARG A 148 -59.34 22.70 -10.58
CA ARG A 148 -59.29 21.57 -9.60
C ARG A 148 -59.51 20.24 -10.37
N ASN A 149 -58.60 19.27 -10.24
CA ASN A 149 -58.71 17.83 -10.58
C ASN A 149 -59.23 17.40 -11.98
N CYS A 150 -58.50 16.52 -12.68
CA CYS A 150 -59.05 15.30 -13.30
C CYS A 150 -57.95 14.29 -13.77
N PRO A 151 -58.29 13.03 -14.11
CA PRO A 151 -57.37 11.90 -14.32
C PRO A 151 -57.07 11.61 -15.83
N PRO A 152 -56.26 10.58 -16.19
CA PRO A 152 -55.77 10.36 -17.57
C PRO A 152 -56.58 9.33 -18.40
N GLY A 153 -56.45 9.38 -19.74
CA GLY A 153 -56.92 8.33 -20.67
C GLY A 153 -56.63 8.58 -22.17
N SER A 154 -55.83 7.68 -22.77
CA SER A 154 -55.84 7.10 -24.15
C SER A 154 -56.33 7.83 -25.43
N SER A 155 -55.79 7.37 -26.59
CA SER A 155 -56.32 7.43 -27.99
C SER A 155 -56.21 8.78 -28.75
N ASP A 156 -56.02 8.87 -30.09
CA ASP A 156 -55.59 7.87 -31.11
C ASP A 156 -55.14 8.48 -32.47
N GLY A 157 -54.53 7.65 -33.33
CA GLY A 157 -54.35 7.84 -34.80
C GLY A 157 -53.21 8.78 -35.27
N ALA A 158 -52.78 8.82 -36.55
CA ALA A 158 -52.83 7.93 -37.73
C ALA A 158 -52.00 8.60 -38.87
N GLY A 159 -51.34 7.98 -39.86
CA GLY A 159 -51.08 6.56 -40.20
C GLY A 159 -50.40 6.45 -41.59
N ILE A 160 -50.27 5.22 -42.15
CA ILE A 160 -49.93 4.84 -43.56
C ILE A 160 -48.50 5.22 -44.09
N ILE A 161 -47.78 4.52 -45.00
CA ILE A 161 -48.01 3.34 -45.89
C ILE A 161 -46.73 2.44 -46.04
N ASN A 162 -46.94 1.21 -46.54
CA ASN A 162 -46.01 0.23 -47.15
C ASN A 162 -45.02 -0.55 -46.24
N GLY A 163 -44.78 -1.86 -46.40
CA GLY A 163 -45.56 -2.90 -47.10
C GLY A 163 -44.72 -3.88 -47.95
N ASP A 164 -44.65 -5.16 -47.56
CA ASP A 164 -44.50 -6.27 -48.52
C ASP A 164 -44.85 -7.69 -47.97
N ALA A 165 -45.24 -8.56 -48.90
CA ALA A 165 -45.28 -10.04 -48.94
C ALA A 165 -45.42 -10.94 -47.66
N ALA A 166 -46.61 -11.54 -47.52
CA ALA A 166 -46.94 -13.00 -47.56
C ALA A 166 -46.06 -14.06 -46.81
N GLN A 167 -46.58 -15.19 -46.29
CA GLN A 167 -47.81 -15.94 -46.59
C GLN A 167 -48.54 -16.42 -45.31
N THR A 168 -49.83 -16.79 -45.44
CA THR A 168 -50.62 -17.45 -44.38
C THR A 168 -50.56 -18.98 -44.50
N PRO A 169 -50.98 -19.70 -43.44
CA PRO A 169 -52.25 -20.42 -43.61
C PRO A 169 -53.27 -20.14 -42.48
N ALA A 170 -54.54 -20.27 -42.84
CA ALA A 170 -55.69 -20.25 -41.94
C ALA A 170 -56.16 -21.72 -41.67
N LYS A 171 -57.06 -22.04 -40.72
CA LYS A 171 -57.94 -21.25 -39.85
C LYS A 171 -58.48 -22.13 -38.68
N SER A 172 -59.17 -21.50 -37.73
CA SER A 172 -60.11 -22.07 -36.74
C SER A 172 -59.54 -22.85 -35.53
N GLY A 173 -60.21 -22.68 -34.39
CA GLY A 173 -59.82 -23.21 -33.06
C GLY A 173 -59.84 -22.10 -32.00
N GLU A 174 -60.90 -22.03 -31.19
CA GLU A 174 -61.04 -21.04 -30.11
C GLU A 174 -60.43 -21.54 -28.78
N SER A 175 -60.38 -20.61 -27.79
CA SER A 175 -59.97 -20.78 -26.38
C SER A 175 -58.47 -20.62 -26.05
N PRO A 176 -58.13 -20.22 -24.81
CA PRO A 176 -58.75 -19.11 -24.07
C PRO A 176 -57.73 -18.03 -23.68
N SER A 177 -58.19 -16.81 -23.42
CA SER A 177 -57.35 -15.77 -22.82
C SER A 177 -56.94 -16.16 -21.39
N MET A 178 -55.64 -16.14 -21.10
CA MET A 178 -55.11 -16.30 -19.74
C MET A 178 -55.82 -15.35 -18.76
N PRO A 179 -56.24 -15.80 -17.56
CA PRO A 179 -56.93 -14.93 -16.61
C PRO A 179 -56.04 -13.76 -16.17
N LEU A 180 -56.61 -12.56 -16.08
CA LEU A 180 -55.95 -11.33 -15.61
C LEU A 180 -55.21 -11.53 -14.26
N PHE A 181 -55.71 -12.44 -13.42
CA PHE A 181 -55.13 -12.80 -12.14
C PHE A 181 -53.71 -13.41 -12.25
N GLU A 182 -53.44 -14.14 -13.34
CA GLU A 182 -52.16 -14.82 -13.56
C GLU A 182 -51.10 -13.86 -14.12
N GLU A 183 -51.50 -12.92 -14.98
CA GLU A 183 -50.64 -11.79 -15.36
C GLU A 183 -50.29 -10.92 -14.14
N LEU A 184 -51.26 -10.63 -13.28
CA LEU A 184 -51.04 -9.89 -12.03
C LEU A 184 -50.13 -10.64 -11.05
N SER A 185 -50.24 -11.98 -10.98
CA SER A 185 -49.35 -12.83 -10.19
C SER A 185 -47.92 -12.77 -10.71
N LEU A 186 -47.71 -12.94 -12.02
CA LEU A 186 -46.39 -12.81 -12.66
C LEU A 186 -45.77 -11.41 -12.48
N ARG A 187 -46.62 -10.38 -12.44
CA ARG A 187 -46.22 -8.98 -12.22
C ARG A 187 -45.89 -8.69 -10.76
N MET A 188 -46.61 -9.29 -9.80
CA MET A 188 -46.23 -9.27 -8.38
C MET A 188 -44.90 -10.00 -8.16
N GLU A 189 -44.70 -11.19 -8.74
CA GLU A 189 -43.45 -11.95 -8.58
C GLU A 189 -42.22 -11.17 -9.08
N ARG A 190 -42.36 -10.46 -10.21
CA ARG A 190 -41.32 -9.55 -10.74
C ARG A 190 -41.06 -8.36 -9.79
N LEU A 191 -42.11 -7.80 -9.19
CA LEU A 191 -41.97 -6.72 -8.20
C LEU A 191 -41.33 -7.20 -6.90
N GLU A 192 -41.70 -8.37 -6.38
CA GLU A 192 -41.06 -8.97 -5.20
C GLU A 192 -39.57 -9.24 -5.44
N LYS A 193 -39.21 -9.78 -6.61
CA LYS A 193 -37.80 -9.95 -7.03
C LYS A 193 -37.04 -8.62 -7.08
N GLN A 194 -37.69 -7.51 -7.47
CA GLN A 194 -37.05 -6.18 -7.47
C GLN A 194 -37.01 -5.52 -6.08
N VAL A 195 -38.00 -5.74 -5.21
CA VAL A 195 -38.05 -5.20 -3.84
C VAL A 195 -37.08 -5.92 -2.91
N ARG A 196 -36.93 -7.25 -3.04
CA ARG A 196 -35.93 -8.04 -2.29
C ARG A 196 -34.48 -7.56 -2.51
N VAL A 197 -34.19 -6.92 -3.64
CA VAL A 197 -32.85 -6.36 -3.96
C VAL A 197 -32.62 -4.98 -3.32
N ARG A 198 -33.64 -4.31 -2.77
CA ARG A 198 -33.52 -2.93 -2.23
C ARG A 198 -33.97 -2.72 -0.78
N SER A 199 -34.57 -3.71 -0.12
CA SER A 199 -35.02 -3.59 1.28
C SER A 199 -34.05 -4.24 2.28
N PRO A 200 -33.30 -3.47 3.10
CA PRO A 200 -32.49 -4.02 4.18
C PRO A 200 -33.36 -4.37 5.41
N GLY A 201 -34.26 -5.35 5.28
CA GLY A 201 -35.16 -5.78 6.35
C GLY A 201 -35.88 -7.10 6.07
N THR A 202 -35.92 -7.96 7.10
CA THR A 202 -36.82 -9.12 7.24
C THR A 202 -36.99 -10.04 6.03
N ASP A 203 -35.98 -10.88 5.79
CA ASP A 203 -36.15 -12.22 5.21
C ASP A 203 -35.08 -13.12 5.86
N PHE A 204 -35.50 -14.08 6.68
CA PHE A 204 -34.65 -14.80 7.66
C PHE A 204 -34.51 -16.31 7.39
N SER A 205 -34.73 -16.75 6.14
CA SER A 205 -34.59 -18.15 5.72
C SER A 205 -33.20 -18.54 5.20
N GLY A 206 -32.33 -17.57 4.91
CA GLY A 206 -30.92 -17.79 4.58
C GLY A 206 -30.03 -17.59 5.79
N GLY A 207 -29.21 -18.58 6.13
CA GLY A 207 -28.19 -18.47 7.18
C GLY A 207 -27.18 -17.35 6.86
N ARG A 208 -26.59 -16.75 7.90
CA ARG A 208 -25.46 -15.81 7.73
C ARG A 208 -24.16 -16.58 7.78
N ILE A 209 -23.18 -16.18 6.97
CA ILE A 209 -21.83 -16.76 7.06
C ILE A 209 -21.16 -16.23 8.34
N ILE A 210 -20.91 -17.11 9.29
CA ILE A 210 -20.13 -16.79 10.51
C ILE A 210 -18.65 -16.81 10.13
N ALA A 211 -18.18 -15.74 9.50
CA ALA A 211 -16.86 -15.69 8.89
C ALA A 211 -15.66 -15.63 9.87
N ALA A 212 -15.91 -15.48 11.18
CA ALA A 212 -14.96 -15.56 12.31
C ALA A 212 -15.63 -14.99 13.57
N PRO A 213 -15.19 -15.36 14.79
CA PRO A 213 -15.38 -14.51 15.96
C PRO A 213 -14.77 -13.13 15.68
N SER A 214 -15.48 -12.06 16.04
CA SER A 214 -15.04 -10.68 15.76
C SER A 214 -13.65 -10.38 16.31
N ASP A 215 -13.31 -10.95 17.47
CA ASP A 215 -12.04 -10.69 18.15
C ASP A 215 -10.81 -11.22 17.40
N THR A 216 -10.94 -12.29 16.61
CA THR A 216 -9.79 -13.06 16.09
C THR A 216 -9.11 -12.37 14.90
N ILE A 217 -9.82 -12.11 13.81
CA ILE A 217 -9.25 -11.53 12.58
C ILE A 217 -9.78 -10.10 12.32
N ARG A 218 -11.03 -9.81 12.70
CA ARG A 218 -11.76 -8.60 12.29
C ARG A 218 -11.76 -7.46 13.34
N GLY A 219 -11.26 -7.71 14.54
CA GLY A 219 -11.49 -6.87 15.72
C GLY A 219 -10.51 -5.69 15.89
N LEU A 220 -11.06 -4.53 16.28
CA LEU A 220 -10.32 -3.31 16.61
C LEU A 220 -9.33 -3.56 17.76
N THR A 221 -8.04 -3.60 17.44
CA THR A 221 -6.99 -4.05 18.38
C THR A 221 -6.35 -2.86 19.12
N VAL A 222 -7.03 -2.39 20.16
CA VAL A 222 -6.67 -1.19 20.96
C VAL A 222 -5.46 -1.42 21.88
N LYS A 223 -4.62 -0.39 22.09
CA LYS A 223 -3.45 -0.43 22.98
C LYS A 223 -3.88 -0.59 24.45
N ARG A 224 -3.20 -1.48 25.18
CA ARG A 224 -3.39 -1.73 26.62
C ARG A 224 -3.35 -0.40 27.40
N GLY A 225 -4.37 -0.12 28.20
CA GLY A 225 -4.51 1.11 28.98
C GLY A 225 -5.55 2.12 28.47
N ALA A 226 -6.14 1.92 27.28
CA ALA A 226 -7.31 2.65 26.74
C ALA A 226 -7.20 4.19 26.54
N GLN A 227 -6.16 4.86 27.05
CA GLN A 227 -5.88 6.29 26.86
C GLN A 227 -5.62 6.70 25.40
N GLY A 228 -5.37 5.73 24.50
CA GLY A 228 -5.20 5.96 23.07
C GLY A 228 -5.55 4.73 22.24
N THR A 229 -6.36 4.92 21.20
CA THR A 229 -6.72 3.89 20.23
C THR A 229 -5.79 3.94 19.02
N ARG A 230 -5.53 2.77 18.40
CA ARG A 230 -4.91 2.66 17.08
C ARG A 230 -5.58 1.51 16.33
N TYR A 231 -5.74 1.66 15.02
CA TYR A 231 -6.18 0.58 14.15
C TYR A 231 -5.01 -0.31 13.73
N PHE A 232 -5.18 -1.62 13.82
CA PHE A 232 -4.30 -2.62 13.21
C PHE A 232 -5.19 -3.54 12.35
N GLY A 233 -4.88 -3.62 11.06
CA GLY A 233 -5.61 -4.46 10.13
C GLY A 233 -5.36 -5.96 10.32
N GLN A 234 -6.24 -6.79 9.74
CA GLN A 234 -6.13 -8.26 9.70
C GLN A 234 -4.78 -8.79 9.19
N ASN A 235 -4.04 -8.00 8.41
CA ASN A 235 -2.72 -8.34 7.87
C ASN A 235 -1.58 -8.14 8.88
N SER A 236 -1.84 -7.52 10.04
CA SER A 236 -0.81 -7.26 11.05
C SER A 236 -0.41 -8.56 11.76
N PRO A 237 0.90 -8.86 11.92
CA PRO A 237 1.37 -9.96 12.75
C PRO A 237 0.78 -9.97 14.17
N ARG A 238 0.52 -8.78 14.74
CA ARG A 238 -0.18 -8.61 16.03
C ARG A 238 -1.59 -9.18 16.06
N VAL A 239 -2.31 -9.13 14.94
CA VAL A 239 -3.68 -9.65 14.78
C VAL A 239 -3.62 -11.12 14.42
N LEU A 240 -2.76 -11.51 13.47
CA LEU A 240 -2.56 -12.92 13.08
C LEU A 240 -2.11 -13.80 14.25
N MET A 241 -1.33 -13.26 15.20
CA MET A 241 -0.94 -13.95 16.44
C MET A 241 -2.15 -14.42 17.28
N LYS A 242 -3.34 -13.84 17.10
CA LYS A 242 -4.56 -14.29 17.80
C LYS A 242 -4.98 -15.70 17.40
N LEU A 243 -4.56 -16.21 16.25
CA LEU A 243 -4.83 -17.57 15.78
C LEU A 243 -3.99 -18.65 16.52
N PHE A 244 -2.91 -18.25 17.21
CA PHE A 244 -1.91 -19.17 17.77
C PHE A 244 -1.90 -19.08 19.30
N ASP A 245 -2.79 -19.83 19.96
CA ASP A 245 -2.91 -19.82 21.42
C ASP A 245 -1.64 -20.26 22.14
N GLU A 246 -0.99 -21.31 21.67
CA GLU A 246 0.25 -21.82 22.28
C GLU A 246 1.41 -20.83 22.13
N ALA A 247 1.45 -20.04 21.05
CA ALA A 247 2.40 -18.94 20.88
C ALA A 247 2.13 -17.78 21.86
N LYS A 248 0.87 -17.38 22.03
CA LYS A 248 0.47 -16.37 23.03
C LYS A 248 0.75 -16.84 24.46
N VAL A 249 0.53 -18.12 24.76
CA VAL A 249 0.83 -18.76 26.04
C VAL A 249 2.33 -18.76 26.30
N PHE A 250 3.16 -19.23 25.36
CA PHE A 250 4.62 -19.20 25.47
C PHE A 250 5.16 -17.77 25.70
N MET A 251 4.60 -16.76 24.99
CA MET A 251 4.98 -15.36 25.17
C MET A 251 4.49 -14.70 26.47
N SER A 252 3.53 -15.31 27.20
CA SER A 252 2.94 -14.73 28.42
C SER A 252 3.28 -15.48 29.70
N GLN A 253 3.67 -16.76 29.64
CA GLN A 253 4.06 -17.58 30.80
C GLN A 253 5.44 -17.20 31.41
N GLN A 254 5.94 -15.99 31.16
CA GLN A 254 7.29 -15.49 31.46
C GLN A 254 7.69 -15.45 32.96
N ARG A 255 6.84 -15.93 33.87
CA ARG A 255 7.09 -16.10 35.30
C ARG A 255 7.39 -17.56 35.71
N ASN A 256 7.28 -18.51 34.79
CA ASN A 256 7.52 -19.93 35.07
C ASN A 256 9.03 -20.25 35.05
N ILE A 257 9.46 -21.31 35.74
CA ILE A 257 10.90 -21.65 35.93
C ILE A 257 11.63 -21.89 34.59
N TYR A 258 10.91 -22.34 33.56
CA TYR A 258 11.45 -22.56 32.21
C TYR A 258 11.40 -21.34 31.29
N SER A 259 10.92 -20.19 31.80
CA SER A 259 11.02 -18.91 31.09
C SER A 259 12.48 -18.53 30.96
N ASN A 260 12.88 -17.97 29.83
CA ASN A 260 14.24 -17.49 29.65
C ASN A 260 14.28 -15.96 29.42
N PRO A 261 14.21 -15.14 30.49
CA PRO A 261 14.27 -13.68 30.39
C PRO A 261 15.49 -13.18 29.62
N ALA A 262 16.63 -13.87 29.71
CA ALA A 262 17.87 -13.53 29.02
C ALA A 262 17.76 -13.62 27.49
N LEU A 263 16.94 -14.54 26.97
CA LEU A 263 16.65 -14.64 25.52
C LEU A 263 15.89 -13.40 25.03
N PHE A 264 14.79 -13.05 25.69
CA PHE A 264 13.95 -11.92 25.29
C PHE A 264 14.59 -10.55 25.59
N SER A 265 15.43 -10.43 26.63
CA SER A 265 16.22 -9.22 26.87
C SER A 265 17.30 -9.04 25.80
N SER A 266 17.97 -10.12 25.37
CA SER A 266 18.94 -10.08 24.26
C SER A 266 18.27 -9.64 22.95
N PHE A 267 17.10 -10.19 22.62
CA PHE A 267 16.30 -9.73 21.48
C PHE A 267 15.86 -8.26 21.59
N ARG A 268 15.50 -7.79 22.80
CA ARG A 268 15.16 -6.38 23.05
C ARG A 268 16.36 -5.46 22.84
N ALA A 269 17.54 -5.82 23.34
CA ALA A 269 18.77 -5.05 23.18
C ALA A 269 19.23 -5.03 21.70
N LEU A 270 19.06 -6.14 20.97
CA LEU A 270 19.32 -6.20 19.52
C LEU A 270 18.39 -5.27 18.74
N HIS A 271 17.08 -5.38 18.97
CA HIS A 271 16.09 -4.50 18.34
C HIS A 271 16.36 -3.03 18.64
N GLY A 272 16.63 -2.67 19.91
CA GLY A 272 17.02 -1.31 20.28
C GLY A 272 18.25 -0.83 19.53
N SER A 273 19.32 -1.62 19.51
CA SER A 273 20.56 -1.26 18.79
C SER A 273 20.36 -1.08 17.29
N LEU A 274 19.51 -1.89 16.64
CA LEU A 274 19.19 -1.75 15.22
C LEU A 274 18.24 -0.58 14.96
N GLN A 275 17.29 -0.33 15.87
CA GLN A 275 16.34 0.78 15.79
C GLN A 275 17.01 2.14 16.05
N ASP A 276 18.00 2.23 16.95
CA ASP A 276 18.84 3.42 17.14
C ASP A 276 19.59 3.79 15.86
N ASN A 277 20.22 2.80 15.23
CA ASN A 277 21.00 2.98 14.01
C ASN A 277 20.08 3.38 12.85
N PHE A 278 18.90 2.76 12.74
CA PHE A 278 17.89 3.10 11.74
C PHE A 278 17.35 4.53 11.94
N HIS A 279 17.00 4.94 13.16
CA HIS A 279 16.56 6.32 13.42
C HIS A 279 17.63 7.35 13.05
N LYS A 280 18.90 7.11 13.43
CA LYS A 280 20.02 8.00 13.06
C LYS A 280 20.11 8.16 11.54
N ALA A 281 20.05 7.06 10.79
CA ALA A 281 20.08 7.03 9.33
C ALA A 281 18.77 7.50 8.64
N MET A 282 17.71 7.75 9.41
CA MET A 282 16.47 8.37 8.94
C MET A 282 16.39 9.88 9.26
N THR A 283 17.34 10.42 10.01
CA THR A 283 17.40 11.86 10.34
C THR A 283 17.82 12.67 9.11
N PRO A 284 17.04 13.66 8.63
CA PRO A 284 17.50 14.57 7.60
C PRO A 284 18.73 15.37 8.07
N ILE A 285 19.68 15.63 7.16
CA ILE A 285 20.91 16.36 7.49
C ILE A 285 20.58 17.85 7.68
N THR A 286 20.56 18.31 8.94
CA THR A 286 20.14 19.66 9.36
C THR A 286 20.86 20.78 8.63
N VAL A 287 22.16 20.64 8.37
CA VAL A 287 23.00 21.60 7.61
C VAL A 287 22.39 21.98 6.26
N PHE A 288 21.61 21.09 5.63
CA PHE A 288 20.84 21.42 4.43
C PHE A 288 19.40 21.83 4.78
N VAL A 289 18.69 21.07 5.62
CA VAL A 289 17.25 21.30 5.85
C VAL A 289 16.95 22.63 6.54
N GLU A 290 17.78 23.03 7.51
CA GLU A 290 17.61 24.22 8.35
C GLU A 290 18.36 25.46 7.80
N SER A 291 19.13 25.31 6.73
CA SER A 291 19.91 26.39 6.13
C SER A 291 19.03 27.45 5.45
N MET A 292 19.37 28.72 5.68
CA MET A 292 18.70 29.91 5.11
C MET A 292 19.00 30.13 3.60
N MET A 293 19.76 29.24 2.97
CA MET A 293 20.08 29.32 1.54
C MET A 293 18.84 29.04 0.65
N PRO A 294 18.77 29.59 -0.59
CA PRO A 294 17.70 29.30 -1.54
C PRO A 294 17.52 27.78 -1.75
N ILE A 295 16.27 27.32 -1.85
CA ILE A 295 15.95 25.89 -1.89
C ILE A 295 16.58 25.19 -3.11
N GLN A 296 16.57 25.83 -4.28
CA GLN A 296 17.32 25.39 -5.47
C GLN A 296 18.78 25.05 -5.15
N LYS A 297 19.52 25.98 -4.51
CA LYS A 297 20.93 25.77 -4.20
C LYS A 297 21.13 24.61 -3.22
N ARG A 298 20.29 24.52 -2.19
CA ARG A 298 20.34 23.42 -1.21
C ARG A 298 20.06 22.06 -1.84
N MET A 299 19.18 22.00 -2.85
CA MET A 299 18.94 20.81 -3.65
C MET A 299 20.14 20.47 -4.54
N THR A 300 20.77 21.45 -5.20
CA THR A 300 22.00 21.25 -5.99
C THR A 300 23.17 20.79 -5.11
N ASP A 301 23.33 21.36 -3.91
CA ASP A 301 24.44 21.04 -3.00
C ASP A 301 24.40 19.58 -2.49
N ILE A 302 23.25 18.88 -2.55
CA ILE A 302 23.15 17.45 -2.24
C ILE A 302 23.19 16.51 -3.46
N LEU A 303 23.23 17.06 -4.68
CA LEU A 303 23.21 16.28 -5.92
C LEU A 303 24.53 15.50 -6.12
N PRO A 304 24.49 14.20 -6.48
CA PRO A 304 25.69 13.45 -6.83
C PRO A 304 26.33 13.97 -8.14
N LYS A 305 27.58 13.53 -8.41
CA LYS A 305 28.25 13.81 -9.70
C LYS A 305 27.47 13.16 -10.86
N LYS A 306 27.44 13.78 -12.05
CA LYS A 306 26.69 13.29 -13.22
C LYS A 306 26.77 11.77 -13.46
N PRO A 307 27.94 11.10 -13.46
CA PRO A 307 28.02 9.65 -13.71
C PRO A 307 27.29 8.77 -12.67
N VAL A 308 27.08 9.28 -11.46
CA VAL A 308 26.26 8.62 -10.42
C VAL A 308 24.78 8.85 -10.71
N CYS A 309 24.42 10.06 -11.12
CA CYS A 309 23.05 10.39 -11.53
C CYS A 309 22.62 9.61 -12.80
N ASP A 310 23.49 9.49 -13.80
CA ASP A 310 23.28 8.71 -15.03
C ASP A 310 22.89 7.25 -14.69
N ARG A 311 23.70 6.62 -13.82
CA ARG A 311 23.54 5.24 -13.35
C ARG A 311 22.24 5.04 -12.55
N LEU A 312 21.92 5.99 -11.67
CA LEU A 312 20.69 5.97 -10.87
C LEU A 312 19.43 6.21 -11.72
N ILE A 313 19.47 7.08 -12.73
CA ILE A 313 18.35 7.31 -13.65
C ILE A 313 18.07 6.05 -14.49
N ALA A 314 19.12 5.41 -15.02
CA ALA A 314 18.99 4.12 -15.70
C ALA A 314 18.35 3.06 -14.79
N SER A 315 18.78 2.97 -13.52
CA SER A 315 18.18 2.07 -12.52
C SER A 315 16.72 2.41 -12.22
N TYR A 316 16.35 3.69 -12.11
CA TYR A 316 14.96 4.12 -11.93
C TYR A 316 14.07 3.70 -13.11
N PHE A 317 14.54 3.93 -14.35
CA PHE A 317 13.85 3.53 -15.57
C PHE A 317 13.68 2.01 -15.65
N ASP A 318 14.71 1.23 -15.32
CA ASP A 318 14.67 -0.23 -15.35
C ASP A 318 13.89 -0.89 -14.19
N THR A 319 13.42 -0.14 -13.19
CA THR A 319 12.77 -0.69 -11.97
C THR A 319 11.41 -0.08 -11.65
N SER A 320 11.34 1.21 -11.30
CA SER A 320 10.10 1.83 -10.79
C SER A 320 9.26 2.45 -11.90
N GLU A 321 9.91 2.97 -12.93
CA GLU A 321 9.21 3.68 -14.01
C GLU A 321 8.44 2.71 -14.93
N THR A 322 8.85 1.44 -15.03
CA THR A 322 8.08 0.38 -15.71
C THR A 322 6.76 0.05 -15.01
N ILE A 323 6.66 0.35 -13.71
CA ILE A 323 5.48 0.05 -12.88
C ILE A 323 4.54 1.24 -12.84
N TYR A 324 5.07 2.42 -12.53
CA TYR A 324 4.26 3.59 -12.19
C TYR A 324 4.16 4.67 -13.29
N ARG A 325 4.89 4.54 -14.41
CA ARG A 325 4.75 5.41 -15.61
C ARG A 325 4.52 6.90 -15.29
N ILE A 326 5.29 7.43 -14.33
CA ILE A 326 5.09 8.78 -13.78
C ILE A 326 5.66 9.83 -14.74
N LEU A 327 6.72 9.46 -15.46
CA LEU A 327 7.49 10.33 -16.33
C LEU A 327 7.32 9.92 -17.80
N HIS A 328 7.68 10.83 -18.69
CA HIS A 328 7.87 10.54 -20.11
C HIS A 328 9.37 10.45 -20.37
N LEU A 329 9.88 9.26 -20.69
CA LEU A 329 11.34 9.00 -20.71
C LEU A 329 12.12 9.97 -21.63
N PRO A 330 11.72 10.21 -22.90
CA PRO A 330 12.39 11.15 -23.79
C PRO A 330 12.45 12.58 -23.21
N THR A 331 11.32 13.10 -22.72
CA THR A 331 11.22 14.47 -22.21
C THR A 331 12.00 14.67 -20.91
N PHE A 332 12.05 13.67 -20.03
CA PHE A 332 12.89 13.75 -18.84
C PHE A 332 14.39 13.71 -19.19
N SER A 333 14.79 12.89 -20.17
CA SER A 333 16.17 12.78 -20.62
C SER A 333 16.65 14.08 -21.28
N GLU A 334 15.83 14.69 -22.14
CA GLU A 334 16.09 16.00 -22.75
C GLU A 334 16.28 17.09 -21.67
N GLN A 335 15.37 17.16 -20.68
CA GLN A 335 15.50 18.11 -19.57
C GLN A 335 16.74 17.86 -18.70
N TYR A 336 17.12 16.59 -18.53
CA TYR A 336 18.32 16.19 -17.80
C TYR A 336 19.61 16.64 -18.49
N ASP A 337 19.73 16.42 -19.80
CA ASP A 337 20.91 16.87 -20.55
C ASP A 337 20.98 18.40 -20.61
N LEU A 338 19.86 19.09 -20.86
CA LEU A 338 19.77 20.56 -20.80
C LEU A 338 20.15 21.13 -19.42
N TYR A 339 19.88 20.41 -18.32
CA TYR A 339 20.29 20.80 -16.97
C TYR A 339 21.81 20.72 -16.79
N TRP A 340 22.46 19.63 -17.25
CA TRP A 340 23.92 19.48 -17.16
C TRP A 340 24.70 20.36 -18.14
N GLU A 341 24.09 20.72 -19.28
CA GLU A 341 24.60 21.78 -20.15
C GLU A 341 24.41 23.20 -19.57
N GLY A 342 23.75 23.33 -18.42
CA GLY A 342 23.46 24.60 -17.76
C GLY A 342 22.29 25.39 -18.37
N LYS A 343 21.73 24.93 -19.49
CA LYS A 343 20.64 25.58 -20.25
C LYS A 343 19.29 25.55 -19.53
N LEU A 344 19.05 24.56 -18.66
CA LEU A 344 17.85 24.46 -17.82
C LEU A 344 18.20 24.68 -16.34
N GLN A 345 17.61 25.71 -15.72
CA GLN A 345 17.76 26.01 -14.29
C GLN A 345 16.41 26.01 -13.56
N SER A 346 15.64 24.93 -13.71
CA SER A 346 14.31 24.77 -13.10
C SER A 346 14.38 24.09 -11.73
N GLU A 347 13.74 24.69 -10.71
CA GLU A 347 13.56 24.05 -9.40
C GLU A 347 12.66 22.80 -9.48
N SER A 348 11.62 22.81 -10.32
CA SER A 348 10.69 21.67 -10.43
C SER A 348 11.37 20.46 -11.05
N PHE A 349 12.21 20.67 -12.07
CA PHE A 349 13.03 19.59 -12.64
C PHE A 349 14.02 19.04 -11.61
N LEU A 350 14.69 19.91 -10.84
CA LEU A 350 15.62 19.48 -9.80
C LEU A 350 14.92 18.69 -8.67
N ALA A 351 13.68 19.06 -8.33
CA ALA A 351 12.84 18.31 -7.40
C ALA A 351 12.39 16.94 -7.96
N GLN A 352 12.05 16.86 -9.25
CA GLN A 352 11.80 15.59 -9.95
C GLN A 352 13.05 14.70 -9.94
N LEU A 353 14.20 15.26 -10.33
CA LEU A 353 15.49 14.58 -10.39
C LEU A 353 15.90 14.02 -9.02
N LEU A 354 15.88 14.84 -7.95
CA LEU A 354 16.20 14.35 -6.60
C LEU A 354 15.25 13.24 -6.13
N SER A 355 13.99 13.27 -6.53
CA SER A 355 13.00 12.23 -6.18
C SER A 355 13.27 10.93 -6.96
N VAL A 356 13.55 11.01 -8.26
CA VAL A 356 14.01 9.89 -9.11
C VAL A 356 15.27 9.24 -8.53
N LEU A 357 16.30 10.05 -8.23
CA LEU A 357 17.56 9.57 -7.63
C LEU A 357 17.34 8.97 -6.24
N SER A 358 16.38 9.47 -5.47
CA SER A 358 16.02 8.90 -4.15
C SER A 358 15.39 7.52 -4.27
N VAL A 359 14.45 7.33 -5.21
CA VAL A 359 13.86 6.01 -5.50
C VAL A 359 14.94 5.03 -5.97
N ALA A 360 15.81 5.44 -6.90
CA ALA A 360 16.90 4.61 -7.41
C ALA A 360 17.93 4.24 -6.33
N SER A 361 18.33 5.21 -5.49
CA SER A 361 19.36 5.00 -4.46
C SER A 361 18.98 3.89 -3.49
N ARG A 362 17.69 3.66 -3.29
CA ARG A 362 17.15 2.60 -2.45
C ARG A 362 17.47 1.18 -2.96
N PHE A 363 17.56 1.00 -4.27
CA PHE A 363 17.80 -0.30 -4.93
C PHE A 363 19.26 -0.48 -5.38
N GLU A 364 19.96 0.61 -5.70
CA GLU A 364 21.23 0.56 -6.45
C GLU A 364 22.47 0.85 -5.60
N THR A 365 22.33 1.50 -4.43
CA THR A 365 23.47 1.84 -3.57
C THR A 365 23.63 0.88 -2.40
N LYS A 366 24.86 0.62 -1.95
CA LYS A 366 25.14 -0.25 -0.80
C LYS A 366 24.53 0.28 0.49
N SER A 367 24.56 1.61 0.65
CA SER A 367 23.94 2.31 1.77
C SER A 367 22.41 2.41 1.66
N LYS A 368 21.82 1.95 0.55
CA LYS A 368 20.38 1.92 0.27
C LYS A 368 19.72 3.30 0.40
N GLY A 369 20.48 4.36 0.11
CA GLY A 369 20.08 5.75 0.26
C GLY A 369 19.92 6.25 1.70
N LEU A 370 20.35 5.45 2.70
CA LEU A 370 20.38 5.79 4.13
C LEU A 370 21.79 6.18 4.62
N GLY A 371 22.79 6.18 3.74
CA GLY A 371 24.12 6.70 4.03
C GLY A 371 24.20 8.20 3.80
N HIS A 372 24.91 8.92 4.69
CA HIS A 372 25.20 10.35 4.50
C HIS A 372 26.25 10.62 3.39
N GLU A 373 26.93 9.58 2.90
CA GLU A 373 27.98 9.67 1.88
C GLU A 373 27.39 9.81 0.47
N ARG A 374 27.51 11.01 -0.11
CA ARG A 374 27.09 11.36 -1.48
C ARG A 374 27.97 10.74 -2.59
N VAL A 375 28.70 9.66 -2.30
CA VAL A 375 29.65 9.01 -3.22
C VAL A 375 28.92 8.05 -4.15
N GLU A 376 28.02 7.22 -3.60
CA GLU A 376 27.27 6.21 -4.38
C GLU A 376 25.88 6.70 -4.83
N GLY A 377 25.27 7.64 -4.11
CA GLY A 377 23.94 8.18 -4.44
C GLY A 377 23.44 9.25 -3.47
N VAL A 378 22.11 9.33 -3.29
CA VAL A 378 21.44 10.40 -2.53
C VAL A 378 20.99 9.92 -1.15
N HIS A 379 21.16 10.76 -0.12
CA HIS A 379 20.57 10.54 1.20
C HIS A 379 19.06 10.85 1.17
N ILE A 380 18.24 9.80 1.09
CA ILE A 380 16.79 9.88 0.83
C ILE A 380 16.07 10.78 1.85
N PRO A 381 16.30 10.68 3.18
CA PRO A 381 15.64 11.57 4.15
C PRO A 381 15.92 13.06 3.91
N THR A 382 17.16 13.43 3.54
CA THR A 382 17.50 14.84 3.25
C THR A 382 16.83 15.30 1.97
N ALA A 383 16.88 14.51 0.89
CA ALA A 383 16.26 14.86 -0.38
C ALA A 383 14.73 14.98 -0.24
N CYS A 384 14.09 14.02 0.42
CA CYS A 384 12.65 14.05 0.68
C CYS A 384 12.23 15.27 1.52
N ALA A 385 13.06 15.71 2.48
CA ALA A 385 12.81 16.92 3.26
C ALA A 385 12.93 18.19 2.40
N LEU A 386 13.97 18.32 1.56
CA LEU A 386 14.14 19.48 0.68
C LEU A 386 13.05 19.56 -0.39
N VAL A 387 12.67 18.44 -1.01
CA VAL A 387 11.57 18.38 -1.99
C VAL A 387 10.23 18.73 -1.35
N ARG A 388 9.97 18.30 -0.11
CA ARG A 388 8.78 18.73 0.65
C ARG A 388 8.80 20.23 0.95
N ILE A 389 9.93 20.80 1.38
CA ILE A 389 10.10 22.26 1.59
C ILE A 389 9.84 23.04 0.29
N TRP A 390 10.26 22.51 -0.86
CA TRP A 390 9.97 23.12 -2.17
C TRP A 390 8.46 23.08 -2.49
N LEU A 391 7.82 21.90 -2.38
CA LEU A 391 6.37 21.72 -2.61
C LEU A 391 5.52 22.63 -1.72
N ASP A 392 5.82 22.69 -0.42
CA ASP A 392 5.09 23.49 0.56
C ASP A 392 5.30 25.02 0.34
N GLY A 393 6.28 25.41 -0.48
CA GLY A 393 6.53 26.79 -0.90
C GLY A 393 5.76 27.25 -2.14
N LEU A 394 5.16 26.33 -2.91
CA LEU A 394 4.50 26.61 -4.20
C LEU A 394 3.21 27.42 -4.06
N LYS A 395 2.92 28.27 -5.06
CA LYS A 395 1.79 29.22 -5.01
C LYS A 395 1.07 29.36 -6.34
N GLY A 396 -0.23 29.66 -6.29
CA GLY A 396 -1.04 29.96 -7.46
C GLY A 396 -1.06 28.80 -8.46
N LYS A 397 -0.72 29.08 -9.73
CA LYS A 397 -0.79 28.11 -10.84
C LYS A 397 0.09 26.88 -10.62
N GLN A 398 1.23 27.03 -9.94
CA GLN A 398 2.20 25.94 -9.69
C GLN A 398 1.55 24.73 -8.98
N LEU A 399 0.56 24.98 -8.13
CA LEU A 399 -0.15 23.96 -7.35
C LEU A 399 -1.00 23.01 -8.20
N VAL A 400 -1.23 23.34 -9.48
CA VAL A 400 -2.02 22.52 -10.44
C VAL A 400 -1.26 22.20 -11.72
N GLU A 401 0.07 22.34 -11.71
CA GLU A 401 0.93 21.87 -12.81
C GLU A 401 1.14 20.35 -12.75
N ILE A 402 1.23 19.70 -13.92
CA ILE A 402 1.46 18.26 -14.02
C ILE A 402 2.81 17.84 -13.42
N THR A 403 3.82 18.70 -13.53
CA THR A 403 5.15 18.59 -12.92
C THR A 403 5.07 18.51 -11.39
N THR A 404 4.29 19.39 -10.76
CA THR A 404 4.06 19.37 -9.30
C THR A 404 3.40 18.08 -8.85
N LEU A 405 2.39 17.58 -9.59
CA LEU A 405 1.76 16.30 -9.31
C LEU A 405 2.75 15.12 -9.49
N GLN A 406 3.61 15.15 -10.51
CA GLN A 406 4.68 14.17 -10.69
C GLN A 406 5.66 14.18 -9.51
N VAL A 407 6.07 15.36 -9.01
CA VAL A 407 6.94 15.46 -7.82
C VAL A 407 6.26 14.90 -6.58
N GLU A 408 4.97 15.19 -6.33
CA GLU A 408 4.22 14.61 -5.20
C GLU A 408 4.18 13.07 -5.25
N ILE A 409 3.95 12.47 -6.43
CA ILE A 409 3.91 11.01 -6.59
C ILE A 409 5.33 10.41 -6.43
N LEU A 410 6.36 11.03 -7.01
CA LEU A 410 7.75 10.58 -6.88
C LEU A 410 8.24 10.67 -5.43
N LEU A 411 7.92 11.77 -4.73
CA LEU A 411 8.25 11.98 -3.32
C LEU A 411 7.53 10.95 -2.43
N LEU A 412 6.22 10.73 -2.65
CA LEU A 412 5.46 9.71 -1.96
C LEU A 412 6.05 8.31 -2.17
N HIS A 413 6.46 7.98 -3.39
CA HIS A 413 7.13 6.71 -3.68
C HIS A 413 8.47 6.61 -2.93
N ALA A 414 9.34 7.62 -3.01
CA ALA A 414 10.61 7.66 -2.29
C ALA A 414 10.43 7.51 -0.77
N GLN A 415 9.49 8.25 -0.17
CA GLN A 415 9.19 8.18 1.26
C GLN A 415 8.64 6.80 1.66
N ARG A 416 7.73 6.22 0.87
CA ARG A 416 7.19 4.85 1.10
C ARG A 416 8.28 3.77 1.12
N MET A 417 9.40 3.97 0.42
CA MET A 417 10.51 3.02 0.39
C MET A 417 11.42 3.04 1.64
N ILE A 418 11.30 4.06 2.50
CA ILE A 418 12.07 4.20 3.75
C ILE A 418 11.19 4.26 5.01
N THR A 419 9.92 4.66 4.91
CA THR A 419 9.02 4.83 6.06
C THR A 419 8.48 3.48 6.58
N PRO A 420 8.69 3.13 7.86
CA PRO A 420 8.22 1.85 8.43
C PRO A 420 6.69 1.78 8.61
N ARG A 421 6.00 2.93 8.65
CA ARG A 421 4.56 3.07 8.89
C ARG A 421 3.78 3.19 7.57
N ALA A 422 2.97 2.19 7.24
CA ALA A 422 2.15 2.19 6.01
C ALA A 422 1.06 3.29 6.00
N GLN A 423 0.54 3.63 7.18
CA GLN A 423 -0.55 4.57 7.39
C GLN A 423 -0.18 6.01 7.04
N ASP A 424 1.10 6.37 7.21
CA ASP A 424 1.59 7.73 6.92
C ASP A 424 1.57 7.95 5.40
N SER A 425 2.13 7.01 4.63
CA SER A 425 2.05 7.01 3.16
C SER A 425 0.61 6.87 2.64
N TRP A 426 -0.27 6.11 3.29
CA TRP A 426 -1.70 6.06 2.93
C TRP A 426 -2.39 7.41 3.13
N THR A 427 -2.06 8.13 4.21
CA THR A 427 -2.61 9.46 4.50
C THR A 427 -2.16 10.50 3.47
N GLN A 428 -0.87 10.49 3.11
CA GLN A 428 -0.31 11.33 2.05
C GLN A 428 -0.89 11.00 0.66
N LEU A 429 -0.99 9.71 0.32
CA LEU A 429 -1.61 9.28 -0.93
C LEU A 429 -3.06 9.75 -1.03
N GLY A 430 -3.80 9.73 0.08
CA GLY A 430 -5.14 10.29 0.10
C GLY A 430 -5.20 11.79 -0.22
N PHE A 431 -4.16 12.56 0.09
CA PHE A 431 -4.00 13.93 -0.39
C PHE A 431 -3.69 13.97 -1.90
N VAL A 432 -2.77 13.14 -2.39
CA VAL A 432 -2.44 13.06 -3.83
C VAL A 432 -3.65 12.67 -4.69
N VAL A 433 -4.48 11.73 -4.26
CA VAL A 433 -5.75 11.36 -4.91
C VAL A 433 -6.66 12.59 -5.03
N ARG A 434 -6.84 13.36 -3.94
CA ARG A 434 -7.68 14.57 -3.94
C ARG A 434 -7.08 15.70 -4.77
N LEU A 435 -5.75 15.84 -4.81
CA LEU A 435 -5.05 16.80 -5.68
C LEU A 435 -5.29 16.46 -7.15
N ALA A 436 -5.10 15.20 -7.55
CA ALA A 436 -5.36 14.72 -8.90
C ALA A 436 -6.84 14.85 -9.31
N MET A 437 -7.78 14.57 -8.40
CA MET A 437 -9.20 14.85 -8.62
C MET A 437 -9.49 16.34 -8.84
N THR A 438 -8.87 17.22 -8.04
CA THR A 438 -8.99 18.69 -8.16
C THR A 438 -8.40 19.20 -9.48
N MET A 439 -7.31 18.58 -9.95
CA MET A 439 -6.72 18.81 -11.28
C MET A 439 -7.50 18.12 -12.42
N GLY A 440 -8.62 17.46 -12.13
CA GLY A 440 -9.52 16.83 -13.09
C GLY A 440 -9.04 15.51 -13.70
N LEU A 441 -8.03 14.83 -13.15
CA LEU A 441 -7.48 13.58 -13.75
C LEU A 441 -8.47 12.40 -13.73
N HIS A 442 -9.54 12.49 -12.92
CA HIS A 442 -10.62 11.49 -12.85
C HIS A 442 -11.59 11.52 -14.04
N ARG A 443 -11.47 12.50 -14.95
CA ARG A 443 -12.22 12.61 -16.21
C ARG A 443 -11.30 12.30 -17.39
N ASP A 444 -11.84 11.68 -18.45
CA ASP A 444 -11.02 11.40 -19.62
C ASP A 444 -10.63 12.71 -20.32
N PRO A 445 -9.38 12.86 -20.78
CA PRO A 445 -8.95 14.03 -21.53
C PRO A 445 -9.80 14.39 -22.77
N SER A 446 -10.58 13.44 -23.31
CA SER A 446 -11.54 13.69 -24.40
C SER A 446 -12.87 14.33 -23.97
N GLU A 447 -13.13 14.50 -22.66
CA GLU A 447 -14.31 15.19 -22.11
C GLU A 447 -14.11 16.72 -21.97
N PHE A 448 -12.90 17.24 -22.19
CA PHE A 448 -12.59 18.67 -21.96
C PHE A 448 -12.71 19.54 -23.21
N GLU A 449 -13.36 20.68 -23.04
CA GLU A 449 -13.34 21.81 -23.99
C GLU A 449 -12.64 23.02 -23.33
N PRO A 450 -11.71 23.71 -24.01
CA PRO A 450 -11.13 23.37 -25.31
C PRO A 450 -10.31 22.06 -25.27
N ARG A 451 -10.27 21.35 -26.40
CA ARG A 451 -9.64 20.02 -26.52
C ARG A 451 -8.17 20.05 -26.09
N MET A 452 -7.83 19.23 -25.10
CA MET A 452 -6.47 19.09 -24.58
C MET A 452 -5.52 18.45 -25.62
N PRO A 453 -4.24 18.89 -25.71
CA PRO A 453 -3.23 18.21 -26.52
C PRO A 453 -3.14 16.73 -26.16
N VAL A 454 -3.17 15.85 -27.16
CA VAL A 454 -3.40 14.41 -26.90
C VAL A 454 -2.25 13.74 -26.16
N PHE A 455 -1.03 14.24 -26.33
CA PHE A 455 0.15 13.90 -25.51
C PHE A 455 -0.09 14.15 -24.02
N LEU A 456 -0.48 15.37 -23.65
CA LEU A 456 -0.77 15.74 -22.26
C LEU A 456 -1.96 14.96 -21.69
N GLY A 457 -2.95 14.67 -22.53
CA GLY A 457 -4.05 13.77 -22.19
C GLY A 457 -3.55 12.37 -21.82
N GLU A 458 -2.68 11.78 -22.64
CA GLU A 458 -2.15 10.44 -22.39
C GLU A 458 -1.29 10.37 -21.11
N LEU A 459 -0.46 11.38 -20.86
CA LEU A 459 0.27 11.49 -19.59
C LEU A 459 -0.69 11.60 -18.38
N ARG A 460 -1.81 12.31 -18.51
CA ARG A 460 -2.84 12.38 -17.45
C ARG A 460 -3.54 11.04 -17.21
N ARG A 461 -3.78 10.22 -18.25
CA ARG A 461 -4.29 8.84 -18.08
C ARG A 461 -3.29 7.98 -17.31
N ARG A 462 -2.01 8.00 -17.69
CA ARG A 462 -0.93 7.28 -16.99
C ARG A 462 -0.86 7.67 -15.51
N LEU A 463 -0.84 8.98 -15.21
CA LEU A 463 -0.82 9.46 -13.82
C LEU A 463 -2.08 9.06 -13.04
N TRP A 464 -3.28 9.16 -13.64
CA TRP A 464 -4.52 8.76 -12.97
C TRP A 464 -4.50 7.28 -12.56
N PHE A 465 -4.21 6.38 -13.49
CA PHE A 465 -4.22 4.95 -13.20
C PHE A 465 -3.13 4.53 -12.21
N THR A 466 -1.96 5.18 -12.22
CA THR A 466 -0.94 5.00 -11.19
C THR A 466 -1.41 5.44 -9.80
N ILE A 467 -2.08 6.58 -9.68
CA ILE A 467 -2.57 7.08 -8.39
C ILE A 467 -3.66 6.15 -7.82
N VAL A 468 -4.60 5.68 -8.67
CA VAL A 468 -5.68 4.78 -8.22
C VAL A 468 -5.16 3.37 -7.89
N ASP A 469 -4.20 2.84 -8.65
CA ASP A 469 -3.59 1.54 -8.32
C ASP A 469 -2.78 1.61 -7.01
N MET A 470 -2.00 2.69 -6.83
CA MET A 470 -1.35 2.99 -5.55
C MET A 470 -2.37 3.07 -4.40
N ASP A 471 -3.52 3.75 -4.59
CA ASP A 471 -4.54 3.91 -3.55
C ASP A 471 -5.13 2.56 -3.13
N LEU A 472 -5.47 1.71 -4.12
CA LEU A 472 -5.96 0.36 -3.87
C LEU A 472 -4.93 -0.51 -3.14
N HIS A 473 -3.67 -0.51 -3.60
CA HIS A 473 -2.57 -1.25 -2.97
C HIS A 473 -2.34 -0.78 -1.52
N MET A 474 -2.16 0.52 -1.28
CA MET A 474 -1.91 1.04 0.06
C MET A 474 -3.11 0.84 1.00
N SER A 475 -4.33 0.95 0.49
CA SER A 475 -5.54 0.70 1.27
C SER A 475 -5.66 -0.77 1.68
N LEU A 476 -5.38 -1.71 0.77
CA LEU A 476 -5.33 -3.15 1.10
C LEU A 476 -4.18 -3.49 2.07
N ALA A 477 -3.01 -2.86 1.92
CA ALA A 477 -1.87 -3.05 2.83
C ALA A 477 -2.20 -2.57 4.26
N CYS A 478 -2.83 -1.39 4.39
CA CYS A 478 -3.29 -0.84 5.68
C CYS A 478 -4.55 -1.54 6.23
N ASN A 479 -5.32 -2.22 5.38
CA ASN A 479 -6.72 -2.65 5.60
C ASN A 479 -7.64 -1.47 5.92
N LEU A 480 -7.53 -0.42 5.10
CA LEU A 480 -8.39 0.76 5.13
C LEU A 480 -9.19 0.86 3.83
N LEU A 481 -10.10 1.83 3.76
CA LEU A 481 -10.90 2.10 2.57
C LEU A 481 -10.07 2.80 1.49
N SER A 482 -10.15 2.31 0.25
CA SER A 482 -9.78 3.10 -0.93
C SER A 482 -10.69 4.33 -1.04
N LEU A 483 -10.14 5.44 -1.52
CA LEU A 483 -10.90 6.67 -1.77
C LEU A 483 -11.71 6.62 -3.06
N VAL A 484 -11.26 5.83 -4.04
CA VAL A 484 -11.90 5.68 -5.35
C VAL A 484 -12.56 4.30 -5.44
N ARG A 485 -13.74 4.22 -6.05
CA ARG A 485 -14.45 2.97 -6.36
C ARG A 485 -14.57 2.78 -7.86
N ASP A 486 -14.87 1.54 -8.25
CA ASP A 486 -15.24 1.21 -9.62
C ASP A 486 -16.50 2.01 -10.01
N GLY A 487 -16.42 2.81 -11.07
CA GLY A 487 -17.47 3.74 -11.50
C GLY A 487 -17.41 5.18 -10.96
N ASP A 488 -16.50 5.53 -10.03
CA ASP A 488 -16.36 6.92 -9.53
C ASP A 488 -15.66 7.87 -10.53
N PHE A 489 -15.14 7.34 -11.64
CA PHE A 489 -14.33 8.08 -12.62
C PHE A 489 -14.64 7.64 -14.06
N SER A 490 -14.41 8.53 -15.02
CA SER A 490 -14.64 8.29 -16.46
C SER A 490 -13.35 8.24 -17.30
N CYS A 491 -12.22 8.59 -16.69
CA CYS A 491 -10.89 8.52 -17.30
C CYS A 491 -10.57 7.10 -17.80
N ARG A 492 -10.27 6.97 -19.10
CA ARG A 492 -10.06 5.67 -19.77
C ARG A 492 -8.62 5.17 -19.54
N PRO A 493 -8.37 3.84 -19.59
CA PRO A 493 -7.02 3.30 -19.54
C PRO A 493 -6.08 3.93 -20.58
N PRO A 494 -4.77 4.08 -20.25
CA PRO A 494 -3.78 4.49 -21.22
C PRO A 494 -3.59 3.42 -22.32
N ARG A 495 -3.04 3.82 -23.47
CA ARG A 495 -2.76 2.96 -24.62
C ARG A 495 -1.49 2.13 -24.40
N ASN A 496 -1.43 0.95 -25.03
CA ASN A 496 -0.23 0.14 -25.13
C ASN A 496 0.66 0.72 -26.23
N LEU A 497 1.62 1.58 -25.85
CA LEU A 497 2.52 2.33 -26.72
C LEU A 497 3.88 2.50 -26.02
N ASN A 498 4.96 2.58 -26.79
CA ASN A 498 6.29 2.96 -26.29
C ASN A 498 6.37 4.49 -26.09
N ASP A 499 7.29 4.96 -25.25
CA ASP A 499 7.48 6.40 -25.04
C ASP A 499 8.09 7.09 -26.26
N ALA A 500 8.90 6.38 -27.04
CA ALA A 500 9.42 6.88 -28.32
C ALA A 500 8.34 7.16 -29.38
N GLU A 501 7.08 6.77 -29.14
CA GLU A 501 5.93 7.01 -30.03
C GLU A 501 5.07 8.21 -29.59
N LEU A 502 5.44 8.89 -28.50
CA LEU A 502 4.72 10.03 -27.92
C LEU A 502 5.60 11.29 -27.94
N PHE A 503 5.05 12.42 -28.39
CA PHE A 503 5.77 13.69 -28.47
C PHE A 503 4.81 14.89 -28.29
N PRO A 504 5.27 16.04 -27.76
CA PRO A 504 4.39 17.13 -27.31
C PRO A 504 3.40 17.65 -28.38
N ASP A 505 3.88 17.87 -29.60
CA ASP A 505 3.12 18.49 -30.69
C ASP A 505 2.28 17.50 -31.52
N MET A 506 2.16 16.24 -31.07
CA MET A 506 1.38 15.22 -31.76
C MET A 506 -0.12 15.58 -31.76
N GLN A 507 -0.77 15.46 -32.92
CA GLN A 507 -2.18 15.82 -33.08
C GLN A 507 -3.13 14.67 -32.72
N GLU A 508 -2.72 13.42 -33.01
CA GLU A 508 -3.46 12.20 -32.70
C GLU A 508 -2.53 11.13 -32.10
N LEU A 509 -3.08 10.28 -31.23
CA LEU A 509 -2.34 9.17 -30.63
C LEU A 509 -2.31 7.96 -31.58
N PRO A 510 -1.17 7.28 -31.76
CA PRO A 510 -1.09 6.01 -32.48
C PRO A 510 -2.07 4.95 -31.94
N PRO A 511 -2.58 4.03 -32.79
CA PRO A 511 -3.50 2.98 -32.35
C PRO A 511 -2.86 2.14 -31.23
N THR A 512 -3.65 1.77 -30.22
CA THR A 512 -3.14 0.93 -29.12
C THR A 512 -2.71 -0.43 -29.65
N LYS A 513 -1.54 -0.89 -29.23
CA LYS A 513 -1.04 -2.22 -29.59
C LYS A 513 -1.80 -3.32 -28.84
N PRO A 514 -1.93 -4.54 -29.41
CA PRO A 514 -2.42 -5.72 -28.69
C PRO A 514 -1.68 -5.93 -27.36
N ILE A 515 -2.33 -6.47 -26.33
CA ILE A 515 -1.75 -6.54 -24.97
C ILE A 515 -0.64 -7.59 -24.81
N ASP A 516 -0.62 -8.57 -25.71
CA ASP A 516 0.45 -9.54 -25.94
C ASP A 516 1.67 -8.93 -26.66
N GLN A 517 1.52 -7.80 -27.36
CA GLN A 517 2.65 -7.06 -27.91
C GLN A 517 3.36 -6.27 -26.81
N MET A 518 4.65 -6.57 -26.61
CA MET A 518 5.52 -5.90 -25.64
C MET A 518 5.69 -4.41 -25.96
N THR A 519 5.51 -3.55 -24.95
CA THR A 519 5.81 -2.12 -24.98
C THR A 519 6.29 -1.63 -23.61
N ASP A 520 6.86 -0.43 -23.56
CA ASP A 520 7.22 0.26 -22.30
C ASP A 520 6.04 0.42 -21.33
N ASN A 521 4.79 0.44 -21.85
CA ASN A 521 3.58 0.73 -21.09
C ASN A 521 2.73 -0.53 -20.78
N GLN A 522 3.07 -1.69 -21.35
CA GLN A 522 2.28 -2.93 -21.34
C GLN A 522 1.81 -3.34 -19.92
N LEU A 523 2.70 -3.25 -18.93
CA LEU A 523 2.39 -3.63 -17.55
C LEU A 523 1.36 -2.70 -16.89
N GLN A 524 1.44 -1.39 -17.15
CA GLN A 524 0.44 -0.44 -16.65
C GLN A 524 -0.92 -0.62 -17.34
N VAL A 525 -0.92 -0.92 -18.65
CA VAL A 525 -2.16 -1.16 -19.40
C VAL A 525 -2.88 -2.41 -18.86
N TYR A 526 -2.18 -3.52 -18.61
CA TYR A 526 -2.82 -4.71 -18.02
C TYR A 526 -3.26 -4.45 -16.56
N ALA A 527 -2.48 -3.71 -15.77
CA ALA A 527 -2.91 -3.28 -14.44
C ALA A 527 -4.21 -2.45 -14.51
N ALA A 528 -4.32 -1.50 -15.44
CA ALA A 528 -5.52 -0.71 -15.68
C ALA A 528 -6.72 -1.56 -16.13
N MET A 529 -6.52 -2.54 -17.03
CA MET A 529 -7.57 -3.46 -17.49
C MET A 529 -8.16 -4.32 -16.36
N THR A 530 -7.33 -4.76 -15.40
CA THR A 530 -7.80 -5.55 -14.26
C THR A 530 -8.37 -4.71 -13.11
N LEU A 531 -8.11 -3.40 -13.08
CA LEU A 531 -8.30 -2.53 -11.92
C LEU A 531 -9.71 -2.57 -11.33
N GLY A 532 -10.77 -2.31 -12.12
CA GLY A 532 -12.16 -2.28 -11.60
C GLY A 532 -12.57 -3.58 -10.90
N ALA A 533 -12.20 -4.74 -11.47
CA ALA A 533 -12.44 -6.04 -10.87
C ALA A 533 -11.65 -6.25 -9.55
N ARG A 534 -10.44 -5.70 -9.44
CA ARG A 534 -9.66 -5.66 -8.19
C ARG A 534 -10.27 -4.71 -7.16
N MET A 535 -10.80 -3.56 -7.58
CA MET A 535 -11.48 -2.58 -6.71
C MET A 535 -12.75 -3.15 -6.05
N ARG A 536 -13.46 -4.10 -6.69
CA ARG A 536 -14.63 -4.80 -6.09
C ARG A 536 -14.33 -5.50 -4.77
N VAL A 537 -13.06 -5.89 -4.52
CA VAL A 537 -12.65 -6.58 -3.28
C VAL A 537 -12.84 -5.72 -2.03
N ALA A 538 -12.51 -4.42 -2.09
CA ALA A 538 -12.57 -3.58 -0.89
C ALA A 538 -14.00 -3.42 -0.34
N PRO A 539 -15.05 -3.13 -1.14
CA PRO A 539 -16.44 -3.17 -0.69
C PRO A 539 -16.88 -4.50 -0.07
N LEU A 540 -16.36 -5.63 -0.56
CA LEU A 540 -16.71 -6.97 -0.05
C LEU A 540 -16.14 -7.24 1.33
N ILE A 541 -14.84 -6.98 1.52
CA ILE A 541 -14.18 -7.10 2.83
C ILE A 541 -14.89 -6.20 3.86
N ASN A 542 -15.29 -4.99 3.46
CA ASN A 542 -15.98 -4.05 4.36
C ASN A 542 -17.45 -4.41 4.66
N ARG A 543 -18.05 -5.41 3.98
CA ARG A 543 -19.43 -5.89 4.26
C ARG A 543 -19.52 -7.37 4.61
N ILE A 544 -18.39 -8.01 4.92
CA ILE A 544 -18.27 -9.44 5.20
C ILE A 544 -19.22 -9.95 6.30
N ASP A 545 -19.52 -9.14 7.31
CA ASP A 545 -20.46 -9.47 8.41
C ASP A 545 -21.92 -9.61 7.96
N ASN A 546 -22.25 -9.10 6.77
CA ASN A 546 -23.60 -9.11 6.18
C ASN A 546 -23.76 -10.13 5.03
N MET A 547 -22.71 -10.91 4.70
CA MET A 547 -22.80 -11.92 3.64
C MET A 547 -23.62 -13.14 4.08
N ARG A 548 -24.46 -13.62 3.17
CA ARG A 548 -25.36 -14.78 3.36
C ARG A 548 -24.88 -16.02 2.60
N ASP A 549 -24.16 -15.81 1.51
CA ASP A 549 -23.62 -16.83 0.62
C ASP A 549 -22.22 -16.42 0.14
N TYR A 550 -21.55 -17.35 -0.53
CA TYR A 550 -20.19 -17.15 -1.08
C TYR A 550 -20.20 -16.78 -2.57
N GLN A 551 -21.35 -16.57 -3.21
CA GLN A 551 -21.46 -16.47 -4.67
C GLN A 551 -20.61 -15.32 -5.22
N GLU A 552 -20.81 -14.11 -4.71
CA GLU A 552 -20.07 -12.92 -5.15
C GLU A 552 -18.56 -13.01 -4.81
N VAL A 553 -18.21 -13.68 -3.71
CA VAL A 553 -16.82 -13.95 -3.31
C VAL A 553 -16.14 -14.89 -4.30
N LEU A 554 -16.82 -15.97 -4.71
CA LEU A 554 -16.33 -16.95 -5.67
C LEU A 554 -16.25 -16.34 -7.09
N GLU A 555 -17.23 -15.52 -7.49
CA GLU A 555 -17.19 -14.80 -8.78
C GLU A 555 -16.04 -13.79 -8.87
N VAL A 556 -15.78 -13.02 -7.80
CA VAL A 556 -14.64 -12.09 -7.75
C VAL A 556 -13.33 -12.86 -7.68
N GLY A 557 -13.25 -13.85 -6.79
CA GLY A 557 -12.07 -14.69 -6.61
C GLY A 557 -11.66 -15.41 -7.89
N ALA A 558 -12.57 -16.14 -8.54
CA ALA A 558 -12.30 -16.84 -9.79
C ALA A 558 -11.93 -15.89 -10.95
N LYS A 559 -12.43 -14.64 -10.96
CA LYS A 559 -12.00 -13.62 -11.92
C LYS A 559 -10.57 -13.12 -11.65
N LEU A 560 -10.19 -12.99 -10.37
CA LEU A 560 -8.81 -12.68 -9.98
C LEU A 560 -7.86 -13.86 -10.24
N GLU A 561 -8.29 -15.10 -10.00
CA GLU A 561 -7.50 -16.31 -10.30
C GLU A 561 -7.16 -16.36 -11.80
N ARG A 562 -8.14 -16.17 -12.70
CA ARG A 562 -7.90 -16.09 -14.16
C ARG A 562 -6.89 -15.01 -14.57
N PHE A 563 -6.91 -13.84 -13.92
CA PHE A 563 -5.92 -12.80 -14.20
C PHE A 563 -4.50 -13.22 -13.82
N LEU A 564 -4.32 -14.12 -12.84
CA LEU A 564 -2.99 -14.67 -12.54
C LEU A 564 -2.53 -15.60 -13.66
N ASP A 565 -3.45 -16.36 -14.27
CA ASP A 565 -3.15 -17.22 -15.41
C ASP A 565 -2.82 -16.40 -16.67
N ASP A 566 -3.61 -15.36 -16.97
CA ASP A 566 -3.32 -14.37 -18.02
C ASP A 566 -1.92 -13.74 -17.86
N ILE A 567 -1.53 -13.40 -16.62
CA ILE A 567 -0.20 -12.83 -16.32
C ILE A 567 0.92 -13.83 -16.62
N ASN A 568 0.69 -15.13 -16.41
CA ASN A 568 1.64 -16.18 -16.80
C ASN A 568 1.71 -16.37 -18.33
N TYR A 569 0.68 -15.99 -19.09
CA TYR A 569 0.71 -15.97 -20.55
C TYR A 569 1.43 -14.73 -21.10
N ILE A 570 1.15 -13.53 -20.56
CA ILE A 570 1.74 -12.26 -21.02
C ILE A 570 3.21 -12.12 -20.61
N PHE A 571 3.58 -12.61 -19.41
CA PHE A 571 4.95 -12.59 -18.88
C PHE A 571 5.46 -14.01 -18.57
N PRO A 572 5.69 -14.84 -19.61
CA PRO A 572 5.96 -16.27 -19.46
C PRO A 572 7.14 -16.62 -18.55
N ARG A 573 7.03 -17.80 -17.93
CA ARG A 573 8.04 -18.34 -17.01
C ARG A 573 9.28 -18.85 -17.72
N HIS A 574 9.12 -19.32 -18.95
CA HIS A 574 10.17 -19.90 -19.78
C HIS A 574 10.16 -19.21 -21.15
N GLY A 575 11.33 -18.81 -21.64
CA GLY A 575 11.50 -18.15 -22.93
C GLY A 575 12.98 -18.04 -23.29
N ILE A 576 13.26 -17.96 -24.60
CA ILE A 576 14.63 -17.83 -25.11
C ILE A 576 15.05 -16.36 -25.00
N LEU A 577 15.49 -15.98 -23.79
CA LEU A 577 15.88 -14.63 -23.41
C LEU A 577 17.28 -14.63 -22.78
N ASN A 578 17.99 -13.51 -22.85
CA ASN A 578 19.22 -13.33 -22.05
C ASN A 578 18.88 -13.07 -20.57
N ASP A 579 19.86 -13.21 -19.67
CA ASP A 579 19.59 -13.20 -18.23
C ASP A 579 19.11 -11.85 -17.68
N SER A 580 19.47 -10.73 -18.33
CA SER A 580 18.91 -9.41 -18.02
C SER A 580 17.44 -9.33 -18.42
N GLN A 581 17.08 -9.83 -19.60
CA GLN A 581 15.69 -9.93 -20.08
C GLN A 581 14.85 -10.88 -19.21
N LYS A 582 15.36 -12.06 -18.84
CA LYS A 582 14.72 -12.98 -17.88
C LYS A 582 14.43 -12.25 -16.56
N SER A 583 15.42 -11.54 -16.03
CA SER A 583 15.30 -10.79 -14.78
C SER A 583 14.26 -9.68 -14.88
N LYS A 584 14.23 -8.91 -15.98
CA LYS A 584 13.20 -7.88 -16.23
C LYS A 584 11.80 -8.51 -16.34
N GLN A 585 11.64 -9.60 -17.10
CA GLN A 585 10.36 -10.28 -17.28
C GLN A 585 9.83 -10.93 -15.99
N TRP A 586 10.71 -11.55 -15.19
CA TRP A 586 10.37 -12.06 -13.85
C TRP A 586 9.91 -10.92 -12.94
N ARG A 587 10.61 -9.78 -12.92
CA ARG A 587 10.20 -8.60 -12.13
C ARG A 587 8.82 -8.10 -12.55
N SER A 588 8.56 -7.97 -13.85
CA SER A 588 7.24 -7.60 -14.38
C SER A 588 6.16 -8.60 -13.98
N ARG A 589 6.40 -9.92 -14.14
CA ARG A 589 5.45 -10.97 -13.72
C ARG A 589 5.13 -10.86 -12.23
N VAL A 590 6.14 -10.84 -11.35
CA VAL A 590 5.95 -10.87 -9.90
C VAL A 590 5.23 -9.62 -9.40
N ILE A 591 5.56 -8.44 -9.93
CA ILE A 591 4.87 -7.19 -9.57
C ILE A 591 3.41 -7.20 -10.03
N LEU A 592 3.13 -7.65 -11.26
CA LEU A 592 1.78 -7.67 -11.81
C LEU A 592 0.89 -8.74 -11.15
N ASP A 593 1.47 -9.90 -10.84
CA ASP A 593 0.87 -10.94 -10.00
C ASP A 593 0.49 -10.36 -8.64
N MET A 594 1.39 -9.63 -7.96
CA MET A 594 1.09 -8.96 -6.69
C MET A 594 -0.04 -7.93 -6.76
N HIS A 595 -0.22 -7.23 -7.88
CA HIS A 595 -1.37 -6.33 -8.06
C HIS A 595 -2.71 -7.08 -7.99
N VAL A 596 -2.76 -8.35 -8.41
CA VAL A 596 -3.96 -9.22 -8.39
C VAL A 596 -4.06 -10.07 -7.11
N ARG A 597 -2.94 -10.66 -6.68
CA ARG A 597 -2.88 -11.61 -5.56
C ARG A 597 -3.07 -10.94 -4.20
N ARG A 598 -2.67 -9.67 -4.02
CA ARG A 598 -2.98 -8.90 -2.79
C ARG A 598 -4.49 -8.74 -2.57
N PRO A 599 -5.29 -8.27 -3.55
CA PRO A 599 -6.75 -8.35 -3.50
C PRO A 599 -7.29 -9.77 -3.21
N LEU A 600 -6.81 -10.79 -3.93
CA LEU A 600 -7.29 -12.18 -3.76
C LEU A 600 -7.06 -12.71 -2.32
N LEU A 601 -5.86 -12.50 -1.78
CA LEU A 601 -5.52 -12.86 -0.40
C LEU A 601 -6.34 -12.05 0.61
N ALA A 602 -6.54 -10.75 0.38
CA ALA A 602 -7.34 -9.92 1.29
C ALA A 602 -8.83 -10.32 1.31
N LEU A 603 -9.38 -10.77 0.18
CA LEU A 603 -10.73 -11.30 0.04
C LEU A 603 -10.90 -12.64 0.76
N TYR A 604 -9.98 -13.58 0.53
CA TYR A 604 -10.09 -14.95 1.04
C TYR A 604 -9.62 -15.09 2.49
N ARG A 605 -8.64 -14.30 2.96
CA ARG A 605 -8.09 -14.30 4.34
C ARG A 605 -9.10 -14.47 5.47
N PRO A 606 -10.12 -13.59 5.60
CA PRO A 606 -11.05 -13.67 6.72
C PRO A 606 -11.90 -14.95 6.68
N LEU A 607 -12.17 -15.50 5.49
CA LEU A 607 -12.96 -16.73 5.33
C LEU A 607 -12.10 -17.98 5.56
N ALA A 608 -10.97 -18.07 4.88
CA ALA A 608 -10.08 -19.24 4.85
C ALA A 608 -9.44 -19.59 6.20
N MET A 609 -9.32 -18.62 7.11
CA MET A 609 -8.77 -18.79 8.47
C MET A 609 -9.79 -18.46 9.58
N GLY A 610 -11.09 -18.36 9.26
CA GLY A 610 -12.09 -17.83 10.20
C GLY A 610 -13.50 -18.42 10.10
N ALA A 611 -13.95 -18.83 8.92
CA ALA A 611 -15.29 -19.40 8.71
C ALA A 611 -15.23 -20.93 8.80
N SER A 612 -16.02 -21.58 9.66
CA SER A 612 -16.07 -23.05 9.78
C SER A 612 -16.43 -23.74 8.46
N ASP A 613 -17.43 -23.19 7.76
CA ASP A 613 -18.08 -23.78 6.60
C ASP A 613 -17.66 -23.04 5.32
N VAL A 614 -16.35 -22.89 5.12
CA VAL A 614 -15.78 -22.22 3.94
C VAL A 614 -15.66 -23.19 2.75
N PRO A 615 -16.05 -22.80 1.52
CA PRO A 615 -15.83 -23.59 0.32
C PRO A 615 -14.35 -24.00 0.17
N PRO A 616 -14.03 -25.29 -0.06
CA PRO A 616 -12.64 -25.77 -0.12
C PRO A 616 -11.77 -25.04 -1.16
N GLN A 617 -12.36 -24.54 -2.25
CA GLN A 617 -11.67 -23.70 -3.24
C GLN A 617 -11.01 -22.47 -2.59
N ILE A 618 -11.72 -21.76 -1.71
CA ILE A 618 -11.24 -20.52 -1.08
C ILE A 618 -9.99 -20.80 -0.24
N SER A 619 -10.04 -21.83 0.62
CA SER A 619 -8.88 -22.23 1.43
C SER A 619 -7.72 -22.77 0.58
N ARG A 620 -8.02 -23.57 -0.46
CA ARG A 620 -7.01 -24.10 -1.40
C ARG A 620 -6.30 -22.97 -2.17
N ALA A 621 -7.04 -22.00 -2.70
CA ALA A 621 -6.51 -20.86 -3.45
C ALA A 621 -5.78 -19.84 -2.57
N TYR A 622 -6.24 -19.64 -1.33
CA TYR A 622 -5.56 -18.82 -0.32
C TYR A 622 -4.21 -19.42 0.08
N LEU A 623 -4.16 -20.75 0.32
CA LEU A 623 -2.92 -21.47 0.60
C LEU A 623 -2.00 -21.53 -0.63
N ARG A 624 -2.53 -21.73 -1.85
CA ARG A 624 -1.79 -21.63 -3.14
C ARG A 624 -1.11 -20.28 -3.26
N SER A 625 -1.85 -19.20 -3.02
CA SER A 625 -1.33 -17.83 -3.08
C SER A 625 -0.28 -17.54 -2.01
N SER A 626 -0.44 -18.06 -0.79
CA SER A 626 0.56 -17.92 0.28
C SER A 626 1.86 -18.69 -0.04
N MET A 627 1.75 -19.91 -0.55
CA MET A 627 2.91 -20.72 -0.94
C MET A 627 3.63 -20.17 -2.17
N VAL A 628 2.92 -19.60 -3.15
CA VAL A 628 3.53 -18.93 -4.31
C VAL A 628 4.31 -17.70 -3.87
N ILE A 629 3.78 -16.86 -2.96
CA ILE A 629 4.50 -15.70 -2.42
C ILE A 629 5.86 -16.08 -1.86
N MET A 630 5.93 -17.09 -0.99
CA MET A 630 7.21 -17.49 -0.37
C MET A 630 8.21 -18.15 -1.33
N ARG A 631 7.83 -18.39 -2.59
CA ARG A 631 8.61 -19.21 -3.54
C ARG A 631 8.90 -18.54 -4.89
N TYR A 632 8.64 -17.24 -5.07
CA TYR A 632 9.03 -16.54 -6.31
C TYR A 632 10.54 -16.60 -6.61
N LEU A 633 11.39 -16.60 -5.58
CA LEU A 633 12.84 -16.77 -5.74
C LEU A 633 13.25 -18.21 -6.12
N ASP A 634 12.35 -19.20 -6.03
CA ASP A 634 12.59 -20.54 -6.57
C ASP A 634 12.43 -20.57 -8.12
N GLU A 635 11.90 -19.51 -8.74
CA GLU A 635 11.78 -19.37 -10.21
C GLU A 635 13.06 -18.81 -10.86
N LEU A 636 14.11 -18.53 -10.09
CA LEU A 636 15.38 -17.96 -10.55
C LEU A 636 16.55 -18.88 -10.17
N ASP A 637 17.54 -18.97 -11.05
CA ASP A 637 18.80 -19.67 -10.77
C ASP A 637 19.66 -18.84 -9.78
N PRO A 638 20.03 -19.40 -8.60
CA PRO A 638 20.91 -18.74 -7.64
C PRO A 638 22.31 -18.37 -8.17
N LEU A 639 22.73 -18.94 -9.30
CA LEU A 639 24.02 -18.66 -9.94
C LEU A 639 24.01 -17.42 -10.84
N LEU A 640 22.85 -16.78 -11.05
CA LEU A 640 22.76 -15.53 -11.82
C LEU A 640 23.56 -14.41 -11.14
N ALA A 641 24.38 -13.68 -11.91
CA ALA A 641 25.26 -12.62 -11.40
C ALA A 641 24.54 -11.52 -10.59
N HIS A 642 23.26 -11.27 -10.89
CA HIS A 642 22.39 -10.29 -10.21
C HIS A 642 21.37 -10.92 -9.25
N PHE A 643 21.51 -12.20 -8.89
CA PHE A 643 20.56 -12.89 -8.01
C PHE A 643 20.44 -12.23 -6.64
N GLN A 644 21.55 -11.72 -6.10
CA GLN A 644 21.56 -11.00 -4.82
C GLN A 644 20.78 -9.69 -4.92
N ASP A 645 21.02 -8.87 -5.94
CA ASP A 645 20.32 -7.61 -6.19
C ASP A 645 18.80 -7.84 -6.28
N ILE A 646 18.39 -8.89 -6.99
CA ILE A 646 16.98 -9.30 -7.13
C ILE A 646 16.41 -9.78 -5.79
N THR A 647 17.18 -10.56 -5.01
CA THR A 647 16.78 -11.07 -3.69
C THR A 647 16.56 -9.94 -2.68
N GLU A 648 17.44 -8.94 -2.66
CA GLU A 648 17.32 -7.78 -1.78
C GLU A 648 16.14 -6.88 -2.19
N MET A 649 15.98 -6.61 -3.49
CA MET A 649 14.81 -5.92 -4.04
C MET A 649 13.50 -6.65 -3.70
N TYR A 650 13.48 -7.97 -3.84
CA TYR A 650 12.33 -8.82 -3.52
C TYR A 650 11.96 -8.74 -2.03
N HIS A 651 12.93 -8.92 -1.13
CA HIS A 651 12.71 -8.75 0.31
C HIS A 651 12.17 -7.35 0.62
N GLN A 652 12.78 -6.31 0.04
CA GLN A 652 12.43 -4.91 0.27
C GLN A 652 11.01 -4.54 -0.19
N ILE A 653 10.54 -5.06 -1.33
CA ILE A 653 9.20 -4.76 -1.85
C ILE A 653 8.14 -5.66 -1.21
N LEU A 654 8.45 -6.94 -0.92
CA LEU A 654 7.46 -7.95 -0.55
C LEU A 654 7.54 -8.46 0.90
N LYS A 655 8.47 -7.98 1.75
CA LYS A 655 8.61 -8.35 3.18
C LYS A 655 7.27 -8.54 3.90
N ARG A 656 6.37 -7.56 3.81
CA ARG A 656 5.08 -7.60 4.51
C ARG A 656 4.17 -8.71 3.98
N ASP A 657 4.16 -8.95 2.68
CA ASP A 657 3.38 -10.02 2.04
C ASP A 657 3.97 -11.40 2.39
N ILE A 658 5.31 -11.53 2.38
CA ILE A 658 6.07 -12.72 2.78
C ILE A 658 5.78 -13.11 4.24
N ILE A 659 5.82 -12.15 5.17
CA ILE A 659 5.51 -12.38 6.59
C ILE A 659 4.05 -12.85 6.75
N GLN A 660 3.10 -12.20 6.07
CA GLN A 660 1.70 -12.63 6.08
C GLN A 660 1.51 -14.05 5.52
N ALA A 661 2.22 -14.40 4.44
CA ALA A 661 2.20 -15.72 3.85
C ALA A 661 2.77 -16.78 4.81
N ALA A 662 3.85 -16.48 5.53
CA ALA A 662 4.41 -17.35 6.55
C ALA A 662 3.41 -17.65 7.69
N PHE A 663 2.76 -16.63 8.27
CA PHE A 663 1.68 -16.85 9.25
C PHE A 663 0.53 -17.67 8.67
N SER A 664 0.14 -17.39 7.42
CA SER A 664 -0.95 -18.11 6.75
C SER A 664 -0.62 -19.60 6.59
N VAL A 665 0.61 -19.94 6.18
CA VAL A 665 1.06 -21.33 6.08
C VAL A 665 1.20 -22.00 7.46
N CYS A 666 1.65 -21.28 8.50
CA CYS A 666 1.68 -21.81 9.87
C CYS A 666 0.29 -22.20 10.40
N PHE A 667 -0.78 -21.47 10.04
CA PHE A 667 -2.15 -21.85 10.39
C PHE A 667 -2.56 -23.20 9.77
N TYR A 668 -2.18 -23.46 8.51
CA TYR A 668 -2.41 -24.77 7.88
C TYR A 668 -1.50 -25.87 8.44
N ILE A 669 -0.24 -25.58 8.81
CA ILE A 669 0.62 -26.53 9.54
C ILE A 669 -0.05 -26.94 10.86
N GLN A 670 -0.51 -25.98 11.66
CA GLN A 670 -1.22 -26.25 12.92
C GLN A 670 -2.46 -27.13 12.69
N SER A 671 -3.26 -26.82 11.66
CA SER A 671 -4.49 -27.55 11.33
C SER A 671 -4.24 -29.00 10.88
N ILE A 672 -3.08 -29.29 10.29
CA ILE A 672 -2.71 -30.67 9.90
C ILE A 672 -2.08 -31.43 11.08
N VAL A 673 -1.29 -30.74 11.91
CA VAL A 673 -0.56 -31.34 13.05
C VAL A 673 -1.48 -31.55 14.27
N ARG A 674 -2.51 -30.71 14.47
CA ARG A 674 -3.49 -30.80 15.56
C ARG A 674 -4.93 -30.93 15.01
N PRO A 675 -5.33 -32.10 14.49
CA PRO A 675 -6.64 -32.29 13.88
C PRO A 675 -7.83 -32.28 14.86
N ASN A 676 -7.58 -32.41 16.17
CA ASN A 676 -8.60 -32.68 17.19
C ASN A 676 -8.96 -31.47 18.09
N SER A 677 -8.50 -30.26 17.78
CA SER A 677 -8.96 -29.05 18.47
C SER A 677 -10.18 -28.45 17.75
N ASP A 678 -11.23 -28.11 18.50
CA ASP A 678 -12.57 -27.73 17.99
C ASP A 678 -12.59 -26.57 16.97
N GLY A 679 -11.51 -25.78 16.87
CA GLY A 679 -11.39 -24.66 15.93
C GLY A 679 -10.77 -24.96 14.56
N LEU A 680 -10.19 -26.15 14.31
CA LEU A 680 -9.24 -26.36 13.19
C LEU A 680 -9.58 -27.46 12.16
N VAL A 681 -10.85 -27.86 12.04
CA VAL A 681 -11.33 -28.77 10.96
C VAL A 681 -11.00 -28.20 9.55
N LEU A 682 -10.88 -26.88 9.45
CA LEU A 682 -10.65 -26.08 8.23
C LEU A 682 -9.48 -26.54 7.36
N GLY A 683 -8.32 -26.84 7.95
CA GLY A 683 -7.11 -27.16 7.16
C GLY A 683 -7.21 -28.48 6.40
N GLN A 684 -8.06 -29.40 6.85
CA GLN A 684 -8.19 -30.72 6.20
C GLN A 684 -8.92 -30.64 4.86
N GLN A 685 -9.91 -29.76 4.71
CA GLN A 685 -10.73 -29.71 3.48
C GLN A 685 -9.95 -29.18 2.28
N ALA A 686 -9.04 -28.23 2.49
CA ALA A 686 -8.14 -27.72 1.45
C ALA A 686 -7.20 -28.80 0.86
N MET A 687 -7.03 -29.92 1.57
CA MET A 687 -6.10 -31.01 1.25
C MET A 687 -6.74 -32.26 0.65
N ARG A 688 -8.06 -32.48 0.84
CA ARG A 688 -8.73 -33.71 0.38
C ARG A 688 -9.06 -33.73 -1.12
N VAL A 689 -8.84 -32.62 -1.84
CA VAL A 689 -9.05 -32.51 -3.29
C VAL A 689 -7.78 -31.97 -3.95
N SER A 690 -6.97 -32.89 -4.47
CA SER A 690 -5.88 -32.61 -5.41
C SER A 690 -6.37 -31.69 -6.54
N PRO A 691 -5.52 -30.88 -7.18
CA PRO A 691 -5.87 -30.30 -8.48
C PRO A 691 -6.32 -31.41 -9.43
N ASP A 692 -7.40 -31.17 -10.16
CA ASP A 692 -7.77 -32.01 -11.30
C ASP A 692 -6.70 -31.89 -12.39
N SER A 693 -6.57 -32.93 -13.22
CA SER A 693 -5.53 -33.06 -14.25
C SER A 693 -5.76 -32.16 -15.48
N SER A 694 -6.45 -31.03 -15.30
CA SER A 694 -6.70 -29.97 -16.29
C SER A 694 -6.03 -28.64 -15.95
N ASP A 695 -5.34 -28.52 -14.81
CA ASP A 695 -4.36 -27.44 -14.59
C ASP A 695 -3.15 -27.72 -15.53
N ASP A 696 -3.21 -27.21 -16.77
CA ASP A 696 -2.17 -27.40 -17.80
C ASP A 696 -0.86 -26.65 -17.44
N TYR A 697 -0.13 -27.20 -16.48
CA TYR A 697 1.19 -26.74 -16.04
C TYR A 697 2.21 -27.86 -16.31
N PRO A 698 3.00 -27.80 -17.41
CA PRO A 698 3.66 -28.98 -17.94
C PRO A 698 4.78 -29.53 -17.03
N SER A 699 4.59 -30.79 -16.65
CA SER A 699 5.62 -31.76 -16.23
C SER A 699 6.50 -31.41 -15.02
N TYR A 700 6.03 -31.81 -13.83
CA TYR A 700 6.85 -32.66 -12.96
C TYR A 700 6.03 -33.92 -12.57
N THR A 701 6.74 -35.02 -12.30
CA THR A 701 6.22 -36.40 -12.26
C THR A 701 5.27 -36.71 -11.09
N ALA A 702 4.79 -37.97 -11.01
CA ALA A 702 3.69 -38.44 -10.16
C ALA A 702 3.90 -38.34 -8.63
N GLU A 703 4.97 -37.71 -8.15
CA GLU A 703 5.19 -37.38 -6.73
C GLU A 703 4.26 -36.26 -6.22
N ASN A 704 3.53 -35.59 -7.13
CA ASN A 704 2.77 -34.38 -6.84
C ASN A 704 1.53 -34.54 -5.93
N LEU A 705 1.16 -35.75 -5.46
CA LEU A 705 0.24 -35.88 -4.32
C LEU A 705 0.83 -35.30 -3.00
N VAL A 706 2.16 -35.11 -2.93
CA VAL A 706 2.88 -34.62 -1.73
C VAL A 706 3.00 -33.08 -1.72
N LEU A 707 2.18 -32.35 -2.50
CA LEU A 707 2.37 -30.91 -2.79
C LEU A 707 2.36 -29.99 -1.56
N TRP A 708 1.71 -30.39 -0.46
CA TRP A 708 1.59 -29.60 0.77
C TRP A 708 1.85 -30.41 2.06
N SER A 709 2.71 -31.43 2.02
CA SER A 709 3.05 -32.19 3.24
C SER A 709 3.56 -31.25 4.36
N PRO A 710 3.28 -31.53 5.65
CA PRO A 710 3.73 -30.67 6.75
C PRO A 710 5.24 -30.38 6.71
N ALA A 711 6.06 -31.37 6.37
CA ALA A 711 7.50 -31.20 6.18
C ALA A 711 7.84 -30.16 5.11
N ARG A 712 7.14 -30.16 3.96
CA ARG A 712 7.35 -29.19 2.87
C ARG A 712 6.88 -27.78 3.26
N LEU A 713 5.76 -27.66 3.97
CA LEU A 713 5.27 -26.39 4.50
C LEU A 713 6.26 -25.81 5.53
N ILE A 714 6.68 -26.61 6.51
CA ILE A 714 7.68 -26.24 7.54
C ILE A 714 9.00 -25.81 6.86
N ALA A 715 9.51 -26.56 5.88
CA ALA A 715 10.73 -26.21 5.16
C ALA A 715 10.61 -24.88 4.40
N THR A 716 9.45 -24.59 3.81
CA THR A 716 9.19 -23.33 3.09
C THR A 716 9.17 -22.14 4.05
N VAL A 717 8.54 -22.28 5.23
CA VAL A 717 8.55 -21.22 6.26
C VAL A 717 9.94 -21.05 6.87
N LYS A 718 10.75 -22.13 7.03
CA LYS A 718 12.15 -22.02 7.43
C LYS A 718 12.99 -21.21 6.44
N LYS A 719 13.00 -21.57 5.15
CA LYS A 719 13.70 -20.81 4.09
C LYS A 719 13.27 -19.33 4.06
N THR A 720 11.99 -19.07 4.34
CA THR A 720 11.44 -17.71 4.46
C THR A 720 11.98 -16.96 5.67
N LEU A 721 12.07 -17.64 6.83
CA LEU A 721 12.65 -17.07 8.05
C LEU A 721 14.14 -16.76 7.87
N ASP A 722 14.90 -17.66 7.23
CA ASP A 722 16.32 -17.46 6.91
C ASP A 722 16.51 -16.22 6.02
N LEU A 723 15.70 -16.04 4.97
CA LEU A 723 15.72 -14.84 4.12
C LEU A 723 15.44 -13.54 4.90
N LEU A 724 14.49 -13.57 5.84
CA LEU A 724 14.16 -12.42 6.69
C LEU A 724 15.31 -12.10 7.66
N ILE A 725 15.98 -13.11 8.21
CA ILE A 725 17.14 -12.98 9.10
C ILE A 725 18.34 -12.39 8.34
N THR A 726 18.65 -12.91 7.14
CA THR A 726 19.77 -12.42 6.30
C THR A 726 19.64 -10.94 5.95
N ASN A 727 18.41 -10.41 5.88
CA ASN A 727 18.10 -9.03 5.53
C ASN A 727 17.55 -8.21 6.73
N ILE A 728 17.92 -8.57 7.96
CA ILE A 728 17.38 -7.96 9.18
C ILE A 728 17.72 -6.46 9.33
N SER A 729 16.70 -5.65 9.61
CA SER A 729 16.81 -4.24 9.98
C SER A 729 15.97 -3.89 11.23
N GLY A 730 16.01 -2.65 11.70
CA GLY A 730 15.50 -2.24 13.02
C GLY A 730 14.02 -2.54 13.30
N SER A 731 13.16 -2.42 12.30
CA SER A 731 11.73 -2.78 12.42
C SER A 731 11.48 -4.29 12.57
N ASP A 732 12.38 -5.11 12.02
CA ASP A 732 12.04 -6.47 11.58
C ASP A 732 12.20 -7.51 12.70
N THR A 733 12.98 -7.19 13.73
CA THR A 733 13.32 -8.11 14.81
C THR A 733 12.06 -8.72 15.45
N LYS A 734 10.97 -7.95 15.56
CA LYS A 734 9.69 -8.41 16.13
C LYS A 734 8.90 -9.31 15.19
N ASP A 735 8.90 -9.02 13.88
CA ASP A 735 8.26 -9.88 12.89
C ASP A 735 8.98 -11.24 12.81
N ILE A 736 10.31 -11.23 12.79
CA ILE A 736 11.16 -12.43 12.81
C ILE A 736 10.89 -13.27 14.07
N ILE A 737 10.89 -12.66 15.26
CA ILE A 737 10.55 -13.35 16.52
C ILE A 737 9.14 -13.95 16.46
N CYS A 738 8.13 -13.19 15.99
CA CYS A 738 6.76 -13.65 15.93
C CYS A 738 6.57 -14.83 14.96
N VAL A 739 7.18 -14.79 13.77
CA VAL A 739 7.15 -15.90 12.80
C VAL A 739 7.89 -17.12 13.36
N ALA A 740 9.05 -16.93 14.00
CA ALA A 740 9.81 -18.02 14.62
C ALA A 740 9.02 -18.71 15.75
N ILE A 741 8.46 -17.96 16.71
CA ILE A 741 7.65 -18.52 17.80
C ILE A 741 6.44 -19.29 17.26
N VAL A 742 5.76 -18.77 16.25
CA VAL A 742 4.61 -19.46 15.64
C VAL A 742 5.04 -20.74 14.93
N LEU A 743 6.06 -20.70 14.07
CA LEU A 743 6.58 -21.91 13.41
C LEU A 743 6.95 -23.00 14.42
N GLU A 744 7.65 -22.60 15.48
CA GLU A 744 8.12 -23.50 16.54
C GLU A 744 6.97 -24.08 17.39
N THR A 745 5.88 -23.33 17.57
CA THR A 745 4.70 -23.80 18.32
C THR A 745 3.69 -24.59 17.48
N VAL A 746 3.70 -24.51 16.14
CA VAL A 746 2.76 -25.28 15.29
C VAL A 746 3.33 -26.57 14.70
N LYS A 747 4.67 -26.70 14.62
CA LYS A 747 5.33 -27.84 13.94
C LYS A 747 5.27 -29.19 14.66
N THR A 748 4.76 -29.26 15.89
CA THR A 748 4.63 -30.49 16.72
C THR A 748 3.25 -30.56 17.36
N THR A 749 2.79 -31.76 17.73
CA THR A 749 1.53 -31.95 18.48
C THR A 749 1.60 -31.27 19.85
N GLU A 750 2.66 -31.53 20.61
CA GLU A 750 2.90 -30.99 21.96
C GLU A 750 4.20 -30.16 21.98
N PRO A 751 4.13 -28.82 21.97
CA PRO A 751 5.30 -27.97 21.78
C PRO A 751 5.97 -27.65 23.12
N LYS A 752 7.16 -28.21 23.38
CA LYS A 752 7.86 -28.02 24.66
C LYS A 752 8.55 -26.65 24.73
N ALA A 753 8.30 -25.89 25.79
CA ALA A 753 8.89 -24.56 26.00
C ALA A 753 10.43 -24.54 25.94
N GLN A 754 11.08 -25.60 26.43
CA GLN A 754 12.55 -25.75 26.38
C GLN A 754 13.07 -25.91 24.94
N GLU A 755 12.34 -26.63 24.09
CA GLU A 755 12.71 -26.87 22.69
C GLU A 755 12.51 -25.58 21.87
N ILE A 756 11.37 -24.90 22.04
CA ILE A 756 11.11 -23.58 21.43
C ILE A 756 12.22 -22.58 21.81
N ALA A 757 12.57 -22.50 23.11
CA ALA A 757 13.62 -21.60 23.58
C ALA A 757 15.00 -21.91 22.96
N ARG A 758 15.33 -23.19 22.75
CA ARG A 758 16.58 -23.62 22.10
C ARG A 758 16.65 -23.15 20.64
N GLU A 759 15.60 -23.39 19.85
CA GLU A 759 15.58 -22.97 18.45
C GLU A 759 15.57 -21.43 18.31
N LEU A 760 14.92 -20.71 19.23
CA LEU A 760 14.96 -19.25 19.29
C LEU A 760 16.34 -18.68 19.65
N TYR A 761 17.20 -19.39 20.40
CA TYR A 761 18.60 -19.01 20.53
C TYR A 761 19.35 -19.14 19.21
N GLY A 762 19.07 -20.19 18.42
CA GLY A 762 19.60 -20.34 17.06
C GLY A 762 19.20 -19.17 16.15
N VAL A 763 17.93 -18.74 16.21
CA VAL A 763 17.43 -17.55 15.52
C VAL A 763 18.12 -16.27 16.02
N LEU A 764 18.28 -16.09 17.33
CA LEU A 764 19.00 -14.95 17.89
C LEU A 764 20.43 -14.88 17.35
N ASP A 765 21.21 -15.96 17.49
CA ASP A 765 22.61 -15.99 17.06
C ASP A 765 22.75 -15.84 15.53
N ALA A 766 21.76 -16.27 14.73
CA ALA A 766 21.69 -15.97 13.30
C ALA A 766 21.46 -14.48 13.02
N CYS A 767 20.51 -13.84 13.71
CA CYS A 767 20.29 -12.40 13.64
C CYS A 767 21.52 -11.59 14.08
N LEU A 768 22.29 -12.06 15.07
CA LEU A 768 23.54 -11.43 15.50
C LEU A 768 24.62 -11.47 14.41
N ARG A 769 24.79 -12.63 13.75
CA ARG A 769 25.70 -12.75 12.60
C ARG A 769 25.29 -11.84 11.44
N ALA A 770 24.01 -11.88 11.04
CA ALA A 770 23.51 -11.05 9.94
C ALA A 770 23.62 -9.53 10.20
N SER A 771 23.56 -9.10 11.47
CA SER A 771 23.70 -7.69 11.88
C SER A 771 25.13 -7.27 12.27
N ASN A 772 26.14 -8.15 12.10
CA ASN A 772 27.53 -7.93 12.53
C ASN A 772 27.68 -7.54 14.03
N MET A 773 26.76 -8.03 14.86
CA MET A 773 26.67 -7.75 16.29
C MET A 773 27.26 -8.92 17.10
N THR A 774 28.04 -8.65 18.15
CA THR A 774 28.50 -9.70 19.09
C THR A 774 27.68 -9.67 20.37
N ARG A 775 27.61 -10.81 21.07
CA ARG A 775 26.91 -10.90 22.37
C ARG A 775 27.54 -9.97 23.42
N GLU A 776 28.85 -9.71 23.34
CA GLU A 776 29.58 -8.77 24.19
C GLU A 776 29.16 -7.31 23.92
N LYS A 777 29.11 -6.88 22.65
CA LYS A 777 28.63 -5.55 22.25
C LYS A 777 27.20 -5.29 22.73
N LEU A 778 26.38 -6.34 22.83
CA LEU A 778 25.03 -6.26 23.39
C LEU A 778 25.02 -6.08 24.91
N HIS A 779 25.81 -6.84 25.66
CA HIS A 779 25.91 -6.67 27.12
C HIS A 779 26.44 -5.27 27.48
N MET A 780 27.48 -4.81 26.80
CA MET A 780 28.04 -3.45 26.97
C MET A 780 26.99 -2.34 26.75
N ARG A 781 26.04 -2.52 25.82
CA ARG A 781 24.90 -1.58 25.68
C ARG A 781 23.81 -1.78 26.73
N MET A 782 23.56 -3.01 27.20
CA MET A 782 22.60 -3.26 28.28
C MET A 782 23.02 -2.59 29.59
N ASP A 783 24.31 -2.41 29.83
CA ASP A 783 24.84 -1.65 30.96
C ASP A 783 24.72 -0.13 30.74
N GLN A 784 24.95 0.37 29.52
CA GLN A 784 24.71 1.78 29.16
C GLN A 784 23.23 2.19 29.32
N PHE A 785 22.29 1.34 28.87
CA PHE A 785 20.86 1.56 29.08
C PHE A 785 20.42 1.47 30.56
N GLN A 786 21.30 0.99 31.46
CA GLN A 786 21.10 1.09 32.91
C GLN A 786 21.69 2.39 33.47
N SER A 787 22.89 2.81 33.04
CA SER A 787 23.53 4.05 33.51
C SER A 787 22.81 5.33 33.08
N ASP A 788 22.23 5.37 31.87
CA ASP A 788 21.58 6.57 31.33
C ASP A 788 20.32 6.99 32.12
N ASN A 789 19.75 6.10 32.95
CA ASN A 789 18.65 6.45 33.87
C ASN A 789 19.07 7.41 34.99
N TYR A 790 20.38 7.66 35.19
CA TYR A 790 20.91 8.51 36.26
C TYR A 790 21.35 9.92 35.82
N MET A 791 21.25 10.28 34.53
CA MET A 791 21.73 11.58 34.02
C MET A 791 20.64 12.37 33.28
N HIS A 792 20.08 13.39 33.94
CA HIS A 792 19.20 14.38 33.31
C HIS A 792 19.97 15.36 32.42
N GLY A 793 19.29 15.93 31.41
CA GLY A 793 19.56 17.33 31.03
C GLY A 793 20.05 17.66 29.62
N ARG A 794 19.65 16.94 28.56
CA ARG A 794 19.65 17.52 27.20
C ARG A 794 18.34 17.24 26.47
N ALA A 795 17.68 18.32 26.04
CA ALA A 795 16.53 18.23 25.14
C ALA A 795 17.00 17.89 23.73
N SER A 796 16.45 16.82 23.15
CA SER A 796 16.66 16.46 21.75
C SER A 796 15.47 16.95 20.93
N TYR A 797 15.70 17.75 19.90
CA TYR A 797 14.64 18.16 18.98
C TYR A 797 14.23 16.97 18.10
N GLY A 798 13.10 16.36 18.43
CA GLY A 798 12.52 15.23 17.71
C GLY A 798 10.99 15.36 17.58
N TYR A 799 10.39 14.57 16.69
CA TYR A 799 8.94 14.62 16.44
C TYR A 799 8.13 14.31 17.73
N PRO A 800 7.04 15.06 18.01
CA PRO A 800 6.23 14.87 19.20
C PRO A 800 5.46 13.54 19.12
N GLY A 801 6.00 12.50 19.76
CA GLY A 801 5.43 11.16 19.76
C GLY A 801 6.35 10.03 20.22
N SER A 802 7.67 10.26 20.30
CA SER A 802 8.63 9.24 20.79
C SER A 802 8.76 9.18 22.33
N ASP A 803 8.38 10.25 23.05
CA ASP A 803 8.53 10.31 24.51
C ASP A 803 7.43 9.51 25.23
N CYS A 804 7.68 8.21 25.42
CA CYS A 804 6.90 7.37 26.32
C CYS A 804 7.28 7.56 27.81
N MET A 805 7.56 8.80 28.23
CA MET A 805 7.69 9.18 29.64
C MET A 805 6.30 9.24 30.28
N GLY A 806 5.94 8.28 31.14
CA GLY A 806 4.62 8.33 31.77
C GLY A 806 4.12 7.19 32.66
N VAL A 807 4.81 6.05 32.82
CA VAL A 807 4.54 5.10 33.93
C VAL A 807 5.82 4.36 34.34
N PRO A 808 6.23 4.35 35.63
CA PRO A 808 7.27 3.45 36.14
C PRO A 808 6.72 2.01 36.25
N GLY A 809 6.60 1.34 35.09
CA GLY A 809 5.75 0.15 34.88
C GLY A 809 6.42 -1.24 34.87
N SER A 810 7.49 -1.44 35.65
CA SER A 810 8.25 -2.71 35.79
C SER A 810 9.02 -3.20 34.55
N MET A 811 10.11 -3.93 34.77
CA MET A 811 10.89 -4.59 33.71
C MET A 811 10.21 -5.85 33.13
N SER A 812 8.97 -6.18 33.56
CA SER A 812 8.46 -7.56 33.60
C SER A 812 7.44 -7.98 32.54
N ASP A 813 7.03 -7.11 31.60
CA ASP A 813 6.11 -7.46 30.50
C ASP A 813 6.87 -7.49 29.15
N LEU A 814 7.66 -8.55 28.90
CA LEU A 814 8.39 -8.72 27.63
C LEU A 814 7.44 -9.14 26.49
N GLY A 815 6.40 -9.93 26.77
CA GLY A 815 5.28 -10.14 25.85
C GLY A 815 4.59 -8.82 25.46
N GLY A 816 4.42 -7.91 26.41
CA GLY A 816 3.98 -6.52 26.20
C GLY A 816 4.84 -5.75 25.21
N TRP A 817 6.16 -5.96 25.22
CA TRP A 817 7.08 -5.33 24.28
C TRP A 817 7.08 -5.98 22.89
N ILE A 818 6.91 -7.31 22.79
CA ILE A 818 6.75 -7.98 21.49
C ILE A 818 5.44 -7.56 20.83
N MET A 819 4.33 -7.52 21.58
CA MET A 819 2.99 -7.33 21.00
C MET A 819 2.49 -5.88 20.95
N TRP A 820 2.97 -4.98 21.82
CA TRP A 820 2.34 -3.66 22.01
C TRP A 820 3.27 -2.46 21.95
N ALA A 821 4.45 -2.49 22.58
CA ALA A 821 5.38 -1.34 22.63
C ALA A 821 6.39 -1.31 21.47
N GLY A 822 6.78 -0.12 21.00
CA GLY A 822 7.86 0.05 20.03
C GLY A 822 7.63 -0.62 18.67
N TRP A 823 6.39 -0.59 18.18
CA TRP A 823 6.11 -0.72 16.73
C TRP A 823 5.70 0.66 16.18
N ASP A 824 6.21 1.69 16.85
CA ASP A 824 6.07 3.10 16.54
C ASP A 824 7.32 3.52 15.77
#